data_AF-A0A938SY00-F1
#
_entry.id   AF-A0A938SY00-F1
#
_cell.length_a   1.000
_cell.length_b   1.000
_cell.length_c   1.000
_cell.angle_alpha   90.00
_cell.angle_beta   90.00
_cell.angle_gamma   90.00
#
_symmetry.space_group_name_H-M   'P 1'
#
loop_
_entity.id
_entity.type
_entity.pdbx_description
1 polymer ?
#
loop_
_entity_poly.entity_id
_entity_poly.type
_entity_poly.pdbx_seq_one_letter_code
_entity_poly.pdbx_strand_id
1 'polypeptide(L)'
;MSMQPTRLGAIALALALIALAGSCGKEDLYEIPDSPYPLVGRLPLPSINESVAVIGDYAFVAAGQAGMHVVDIGNPAAPVLVKTVNTTKYGENIKVQRSFVAGEIRDIAMIVEGTEGVTTYDVTDPPNAVTFNQGTTAVDGNGMFVLERENPNDPFVLFVAESWKGVRVFESSPEFPGLLAYGGVFASTNGYAMGLAVQDGYAYVADDQMGLAVLDARVLILDSVVLVAAADTPGNALAVALWEGHAFVADKRQGLSIFRVNAGETPVPVSRIPLDGWCVDVAVRDDLAFVAGYDAGLHIVDVSDPARPRYAGNVRSSNATGVALTDEGLVLVTDEDDGLLILRGPAFADRTAPGGIYTLSAEAVGASAVRLNWKAPGDDRYFGAAASYQLRWALTAIADEAAWAAAAPVSGLPVPAAAGSAEEFTVSGLTPETEFHFALRALDDEGQLSALGEEAGALTFPNDTFLSGLAVTPAYGDVAQVFTYTVRYSDPEGDLPVTHDLLIDGIPFAMSYVSGDHAASALYRFEASLAPGAHSFRAAFDDGHGHTPTTPLLQGPLVGEVLYTMGSPAGELGRDLDEVQHPALLTQLPIAASEEVTQAEWVALMGALPDDSFLGDELPVLGLTWYEAVAYCNALSLDDGLAPAYAIDGTAVAWNREASGWRLPTETEWEWLCRGGSATAFSNGPITDEACEDPRLDLVGWYCGNSGNQPRAVGGLGANALGLQDVHGNVMEWCWDWYAGYPSAVGLDPSGPASGFLKVIRGGSWFHLAKNCRAAARETAPPDSRLDFVGLRVVRTDFGN
;
A
#
# COMPACT_ATOMS: atom_id res chain seq x y z
N MET A 1 45.59 91.59 4.11
CA MET A 1 44.70 91.81 5.27
C MET A 1 43.42 91.04 4.99
N SER A 2 43.37 89.78 5.44
CA SER A 2 42.45 89.25 6.47
C SER A 2 40.97 89.41 6.06
N MET A 3 40.22 88.33 5.79
CA MET A 3 39.82 87.35 6.80
C MET A 3 39.33 86.04 6.17
N GLN A 4 39.48 84.98 6.96
CA GLN A 4 38.89 83.64 6.84
C GLN A 4 37.44 83.66 7.44
N PRO A 5 36.69 82.54 7.53
CA PRO A 5 35.57 82.18 6.64
C PRO A 5 34.21 82.10 7.35
N THR A 6 33.08 82.21 6.64
CA THR A 6 31.80 81.65 7.14
C THR A 6 30.79 81.37 6.02
N ARG A 7 30.18 80.18 6.10
CA ARG A 7 28.89 79.72 5.54
C ARG A 7 28.83 79.32 4.06
N LEU A 8 29.20 78.06 3.81
CA LEU A 8 28.51 77.16 2.87
C LEU A 8 28.91 75.73 3.24
N GLY A 9 28.09 75.09 4.07
CA GLY A 9 28.36 73.75 4.62
C GLY A 9 27.40 73.42 5.77
N ALA A 10 26.09 73.51 5.52
CA ALA A 10 25.06 73.16 6.51
C ALA A 10 23.70 72.87 5.85
N ILE A 11 23.63 72.00 4.83
CA ILE A 11 22.41 71.25 4.44
C ILE A 11 22.81 69.83 3.95
N ALA A 12 23.69 69.15 4.67
CA ALA A 12 24.05 67.76 4.38
C ALA A 12 24.42 66.97 5.65
N LEU A 13 23.90 67.39 6.81
CA LEU A 13 24.14 66.71 8.09
C LEU A 13 22.87 66.73 8.96
N ALA A 14 21.77 66.24 8.40
CA ALA A 14 20.56 65.87 9.14
C ALA A 14 19.77 64.72 8.48
N LEU A 15 20.31 64.11 7.42
CA LEU A 15 19.72 62.95 6.72
C LEU A 15 20.68 61.75 6.64
N ALA A 16 21.80 61.80 7.37
CA ALA A 16 22.77 60.70 7.46
C ALA A 16 22.87 60.10 8.88
N LEU A 17 21.95 60.43 9.79
CA LEU A 17 21.85 59.80 11.12
C LEU A 17 20.56 58.98 11.34
N ILE A 18 19.74 58.78 10.30
CA ILE A 18 18.62 57.82 10.27
C ILE A 18 18.87 56.71 9.22
N ALA A 19 20.11 56.59 8.73
CA ALA A 19 20.52 55.50 7.83
C ALA A 19 21.67 54.65 8.40
N LEU A 20 21.91 54.74 9.72
CA LEU A 20 22.90 53.93 10.46
C LEU A 20 22.29 53.27 11.72
N ALA A 21 20.96 53.17 11.77
CA ALA A 21 20.22 52.44 12.81
C ALA A 21 19.01 51.68 12.21
N GLY A 22 19.15 51.18 10.97
CA GLY A 22 18.07 50.55 10.21
C GLY A 22 18.46 49.28 9.46
N SER A 23 19.57 48.65 9.81
CA SER A 23 19.93 47.30 9.38
C SER A 23 20.83 46.67 10.45
N CYS A 24 20.25 46.41 11.62
CA CYS A 24 20.87 45.53 12.61
C CYS A 24 20.33 44.12 12.35
N GLY A 25 21.16 43.28 11.71
CA GLY A 25 21.20 41.83 11.81
C GLY A 25 19.91 41.02 11.63
N LYS A 26 19.62 40.57 10.39
CA LYS A 26 18.96 39.27 10.17
C LYS A 26 19.88 38.22 9.54
N GLU A 27 21.07 38.60 9.03
CA GLU A 27 22.04 37.65 8.49
C GLU A 27 22.93 37.01 9.59
N ASP A 28 23.09 37.65 10.75
CA ASP A 28 23.91 37.15 11.88
C ASP A 28 23.13 36.27 12.89
N LEU A 29 21.89 35.86 12.60
CA LEU A 29 21.12 35.01 13.52
C LEU A 29 21.57 33.55 13.50
N TYR A 30 22.07 33.03 12.36
CA TYR A 30 22.32 31.60 12.15
C TYR A 30 23.79 31.18 12.27
N GLU A 31 24.73 32.13 12.34
CA GLU A 31 26.13 31.80 12.60
C GLU A 31 26.35 31.65 14.11
N ILE A 32 26.49 30.40 14.56
CA ILE A 32 26.89 30.08 15.93
C ILE A 32 28.35 29.60 15.90
N PRO A 33 29.30 30.42 16.40
CA PRO A 33 30.66 29.97 16.62
C PRO A 33 30.66 28.67 17.44
N ASP A 34 31.38 27.66 16.96
CA ASP A 34 31.60 26.36 17.63
C ASP A 34 30.41 25.37 17.69
N SER A 35 29.31 25.57 16.95
CA SER A 35 28.28 24.52 16.80
C SER A 35 28.85 23.28 16.09
N PRO A 36 28.62 22.05 16.57
CA PRO A 36 29.05 20.83 15.89
C PRO A 36 28.32 20.56 14.57
N TYR A 37 27.20 21.26 14.33
CA TYR A 37 26.40 21.17 13.10
C TYR A 37 26.21 22.59 12.55
N PRO A 38 27.10 23.07 11.67
CA PRO A 38 26.90 24.33 10.96
C PRO A 38 25.74 24.26 9.96
N LEU A 39 25.08 25.40 9.76
CA LEU A 39 24.11 25.60 8.68
C LEU A 39 24.84 25.50 7.33
N VAL A 40 24.36 24.64 6.43
CA VAL A 40 24.91 24.49 5.07
C VAL A 40 23.97 25.01 3.99
N GLY A 41 22.66 24.96 4.21
CA GLY A 41 21.68 25.46 3.25
C GLY A 41 20.40 25.93 3.91
N ARG A 42 19.67 26.77 3.18
CA ARG A 42 18.37 27.28 3.58
C ARG A 42 17.49 27.47 2.35
N LEU A 43 16.23 27.10 2.47
CA LEU A 43 15.20 27.33 1.48
C LEU A 43 13.98 27.98 2.13
N PRO A 44 13.70 29.27 1.85
CA PRO A 44 12.43 29.87 2.24
C PRO A 44 11.26 29.11 1.58
N LEU A 45 10.28 28.69 2.38
CA LEU A 45 9.09 27.98 1.93
C LEU A 45 7.85 28.87 2.11
N PRO A 46 6.86 28.83 1.19
CA PRO A 46 5.75 29.77 1.15
C PRO A 46 4.57 29.40 2.07
N SER A 47 4.83 28.89 3.28
CA SER A 47 3.81 28.39 4.21
C SER A 47 4.36 28.22 5.62
N ILE A 48 3.47 27.87 6.56
CA ILE A 48 3.86 27.31 7.86
C ILE A 48 4.35 25.88 7.62
N ASN A 49 5.51 25.54 8.15
CA ASN A 49 6.14 24.23 7.98
C ASN A 49 6.15 23.51 9.33
N GLU A 50 5.52 22.35 9.43
CA GLU A 50 5.27 21.67 10.72
C GLU A 50 6.21 20.49 10.95
N SER A 51 6.45 19.69 9.90
CA SER A 51 7.21 18.46 9.98
C SER A 51 7.96 18.19 8.68
N VAL A 52 9.04 17.43 8.76
CA VAL A 52 9.84 17.00 7.60
C VAL A 52 10.14 15.51 7.68
N ALA A 53 10.09 14.86 6.52
CA ALA A 53 10.56 13.51 6.29
C ALA A 53 11.53 13.50 5.10
N VAL A 54 12.44 12.55 5.05
CA VAL A 54 13.48 12.47 4.02
C VAL A 54 13.53 11.06 3.44
N ILE A 55 13.70 10.97 2.13
CA ILE A 55 13.97 9.72 1.43
C ILE A 55 14.90 10.01 0.24
N GLY A 56 16.07 9.37 0.21
CA GLY A 56 17.12 9.68 -0.77
C GLY A 56 17.49 11.18 -0.78
N ASP A 57 17.55 11.76 -1.98
CA ASP A 57 17.89 13.17 -2.22
C ASP A 57 16.70 14.13 -2.06
N TYR A 58 15.59 13.70 -1.47
CA TYR A 58 14.38 14.52 -1.35
C TYR A 58 13.89 14.65 0.09
N ALA A 59 13.53 15.88 0.46
CA ALA A 59 12.80 16.20 1.68
C ALA A 59 11.34 16.52 1.36
N PHE A 60 10.44 16.01 2.21
CA PHE A 60 9.01 16.19 2.12
C PHE A 60 8.56 16.92 3.38
N VAL A 61 8.00 18.12 3.22
CA VAL A 61 7.64 19.01 4.33
C VAL A 61 6.13 19.11 4.43
N ALA A 62 5.57 18.77 5.60
CA ALA A 62 4.19 19.08 5.95
C ALA A 62 4.06 20.61 6.10
N ALA A 63 3.28 21.21 5.21
CA ALA A 63 3.32 22.63 4.88
C ALA A 63 2.03 23.36 5.31
N GLY A 64 1.42 22.93 6.42
CA GLY A 64 0.17 23.50 6.93
C GLY A 64 -0.88 23.61 5.82
N GLN A 65 -1.45 24.79 5.61
CA GLN A 65 -2.47 25.04 4.58
C GLN A 65 -2.00 24.84 3.12
N ALA A 66 -0.69 24.79 2.87
CA ALA A 66 -0.16 24.52 1.54
C ALA A 66 -0.08 23.02 1.23
N GLY A 67 -0.29 22.14 2.23
CA GLY A 67 -0.28 20.70 2.09
C GLY A 67 1.12 20.11 2.23
N MET A 68 1.78 19.80 1.12
CA MET A 68 3.14 19.22 1.11
C MET A 68 4.08 20.00 0.21
N HIS A 69 5.27 20.33 0.69
CA HIS A 69 6.38 20.76 -0.15
C HIS A 69 7.34 19.59 -0.43
N VAL A 70 7.69 19.40 -1.70
CA VAL A 70 8.70 18.45 -2.17
C VAL A 70 9.96 19.23 -2.52
N VAL A 71 11.04 18.98 -1.80
CA VAL A 71 12.30 19.72 -1.89
C VAL A 71 13.42 18.77 -2.31
N ASP A 72 14.12 19.11 -3.38
CA ASP A 72 15.36 18.46 -3.78
C ASP A 72 16.50 18.98 -2.88
N ILE A 73 17.13 18.06 -2.16
CA ILE A 73 18.25 18.29 -1.24
C ILE A 73 19.55 17.63 -1.72
N GLY A 74 19.60 17.11 -2.96
CA GLY A 74 20.80 16.47 -3.52
C GLY A 74 22.01 17.40 -3.61
N ASN A 75 21.78 18.72 -3.55
CA ASN A 75 22.79 19.70 -3.16
C ASN A 75 22.34 20.42 -1.88
N PRO A 76 22.78 19.97 -0.69
CA PRO A 76 22.37 20.56 0.59
C PRO A 76 22.70 22.03 0.76
N ALA A 77 23.68 22.56 0.01
CA ALA A 77 24.03 23.98 0.04
C ALA A 77 23.14 24.86 -0.85
N ALA A 78 22.39 24.24 -1.77
CA ALA A 78 21.45 24.92 -2.66
C ALA A 78 20.18 24.07 -2.87
N PRO A 79 19.40 23.82 -1.80
CA PRO A 79 18.15 23.07 -1.89
C PRO A 79 17.12 23.78 -2.78
N VAL A 80 16.27 23.01 -3.45
CA VAL A 80 15.30 23.53 -4.45
C VAL A 80 13.89 23.02 -4.16
N LEU A 81 12.92 23.93 -4.02
CA LEU A 81 11.50 23.56 -4.00
C LEU A 81 11.08 23.09 -5.39
N VAL A 82 10.78 21.79 -5.52
CA VAL A 82 10.43 21.16 -6.80
C VAL A 82 8.92 21.23 -7.03
N LYS A 83 8.12 20.96 -6.00
CA LYS A 83 6.66 20.89 -6.09
C LYS A 83 6.00 21.27 -4.78
N THR A 84 4.83 21.90 -4.88
CA THR A 84 3.87 21.99 -3.77
C THR A 84 2.63 21.19 -4.16
N VAL A 85 2.29 20.19 -3.36
CA VAL A 85 1.07 19.40 -3.51
C VAL A 85 0.05 19.95 -2.53
N ASN A 86 -1.02 20.55 -3.06
CA ASN A 86 -2.13 20.99 -2.23
C ASN A 86 -2.93 19.77 -1.79
N THR A 87 -2.85 19.45 -0.50
CA THR A 87 -3.54 18.31 0.11
C THR A 87 -5.00 18.64 0.47
N THR A 88 -5.45 19.87 0.18
CA THR A 88 -6.75 20.49 0.45
C THR A 88 -6.96 20.98 1.89
N LYS A 89 -6.15 20.53 2.86
CA LYS A 89 -6.27 20.86 4.29
C LYS A 89 -4.92 21.20 4.93
N TYR A 90 -4.89 21.25 6.26
CA TYR A 90 -3.72 21.61 7.04
C TYR A 90 -2.85 20.37 7.32
N GLY A 91 -1.70 20.25 6.66
CA GLY A 91 -0.75 19.16 6.89
C GLY A 91 0.08 19.41 8.16
N GLU A 92 -0.06 18.53 9.16
CA GLU A 92 0.59 18.64 10.47
C GLU A 92 1.84 17.77 10.61
N ASN A 93 1.79 16.54 10.11
CA ASN A 93 2.91 15.60 10.21
C ASN A 93 3.08 14.82 8.93
N ILE A 94 4.31 14.41 8.64
CA ILE A 94 4.63 13.66 7.44
C ILE A 94 5.65 12.56 7.73
N LYS A 95 5.43 11.40 7.11
CA LYS A 95 6.41 10.30 7.00
C LYS A 95 6.46 9.82 5.57
N VAL A 96 7.60 9.27 5.18
CA VAL A 96 7.77 8.65 3.86
C VAL A 96 8.29 7.25 4.06
N GLN A 97 7.66 6.28 3.39
CA GLN A 97 7.99 4.87 3.48
C GLN A 97 8.27 4.30 2.08
N ARG A 98 9.32 3.48 1.96
CA ARG A 98 9.55 2.65 0.78
C ARG A 98 8.80 1.31 0.90
N SER A 99 8.08 0.91 -0.15
CA SER A 99 7.32 -0.34 -0.25
C SER A 99 7.56 -1.00 -1.62
N PHE A 100 7.27 -2.29 -1.76
CA PHE A 100 7.20 -2.94 -3.07
C PHE A 100 5.74 -3.18 -3.47
N VAL A 101 5.40 -2.84 -4.70
CA VAL A 101 4.07 -3.06 -5.29
C VAL A 101 4.25 -3.82 -6.59
N ALA A 102 3.77 -5.06 -6.62
CA ALA A 102 3.89 -5.95 -7.78
C ALA A 102 5.34 -6.07 -8.31
N GLY A 103 6.33 -6.09 -7.41
CA GLY A 103 7.76 -6.22 -7.75
C GLY A 103 8.47 -4.91 -8.14
N GLU A 104 7.79 -3.76 -8.05
CA GLU A 104 8.37 -2.44 -8.29
C GLU A 104 8.44 -1.62 -7.01
N ILE A 105 9.55 -0.90 -6.81
CA ILE A 105 9.74 -0.01 -5.66
C ILE A 105 8.79 1.18 -5.77
N ARG A 106 8.13 1.50 -4.65
CA ARG A 106 7.31 2.69 -4.48
C ARG A 106 7.71 3.43 -3.22
N ASP A 107 7.81 4.76 -3.31
CA ASP A 107 7.96 5.63 -2.15
C ASP A 107 6.62 6.29 -1.86
N ILE A 108 6.15 6.17 -0.62
CA ILE A 108 4.81 6.57 -0.19
C ILE A 108 4.93 7.63 0.88
N ALA A 109 4.53 8.86 0.58
CA ALA A 109 4.40 9.92 1.57
C ALA A 109 3.02 9.83 2.24
N MET A 110 2.99 9.88 3.55
CA MET A 110 1.79 9.86 4.39
C MET A 110 1.74 11.16 5.18
N ILE A 111 0.62 11.87 5.10
CA ILE A 111 0.43 13.19 5.71
C ILE A 111 -0.74 13.14 6.66
N VAL A 112 -0.53 13.50 7.93
CA VAL A 112 -1.62 13.76 8.86
C VAL A 112 -2.22 15.11 8.55
N GLU A 113 -3.53 15.14 8.32
CA GLU A 113 -4.29 16.34 8.02
C GLU A 113 -5.27 16.67 9.14
N GLY A 114 -4.74 17.09 10.30
CA GLY A 114 -5.49 17.58 11.47
C GLY A 114 -6.76 16.78 11.70
N THR A 115 -7.91 17.30 11.29
CA THR A 115 -9.26 16.77 11.54
C THR A 115 -9.82 15.76 10.52
N GLU A 116 -9.10 15.47 9.44
CA GLU A 116 -9.65 14.71 8.31
C GLU A 116 -8.91 13.41 7.99
N GLY A 117 -7.82 13.06 8.68
CA GLY A 117 -7.20 11.76 8.44
C GLY A 117 -5.71 11.73 8.16
N VAL A 118 -5.32 10.62 7.54
CA VAL A 118 -4.05 10.47 6.84
C VAL A 118 -4.33 10.40 5.35
N THR A 119 -3.66 11.27 4.58
CA THR A 119 -3.67 11.28 3.11
C THR A 119 -2.34 10.79 2.58
N THR A 120 -2.37 9.98 1.53
CA THR A 120 -1.18 9.31 0.99
C THR A 120 -0.89 9.68 -0.45
N TYR A 121 0.41 9.72 -0.79
CA TYR A 121 0.91 10.11 -2.10
C TYR A 121 1.99 9.15 -2.58
N ASP A 122 1.92 8.72 -3.83
CA ASP A 122 3.05 8.13 -4.55
C ASP A 122 4.06 9.25 -4.81
N VAL A 123 5.24 9.12 -4.21
CA VAL A 123 6.37 10.03 -4.35
C VAL A 123 7.60 9.32 -4.93
N THR A 124 7.42 8.15 -5.57
CA THR A 124 8.50 7.42 -6.26
C THR A 124 9.18 8.28 -7.34
N ASP A 125 8.41 9.16 -7.98
CA ASP A 125 8.89 10.26 -8.82
C ASP A 125 8.50 11.58 -8.15
N PRO A 126 9.33 12.14 -7.23
CA PRO A 126 8.95 13.26 -6.38
C PRO A 126 8.45 14.51 -7.15
N PRO A 127 9.07 14.92 -8.28
CA PRO A 127 8.52 15.98 -9.14
C PRO A 127 7.10 15.69 -9.69
N ASN A 128 6.72 14.43 -9.83
CA ASN A 128 5.44 14.00 -10.37
C ASN A 128 4.54 13.33 -9.32
N ALA A 129 4.71 13.65 -8.03
CA ALA A 129 3.91 13.08 -6.95
C ALA A 129 2.40 13.06 -7.25
N VAL A 130 1.76 11.90 -7.08
CA VAL A 130 0.33 11.67 -7.33
C VAL A 130 -0.36 11.14 -6.08
N THR A 131 -1.62 11.52 -5.87
CA THR A 131 -2.42 11.01 -4.75
C THR A 131 -2.73 9.53 -4.97
N PHE A 132 -2.62 8.71 -3.92
CA PHE A 132 -3.30 7.42 -3.90
C PHE A 132 -4.75 7.72 -3.47
N ASN A 133 -5.73 7.54 -4.38
CA ASN A 133 -7.13 7.95 -4.20
C ASN A 133 -7.87 7.19 -3.07
N GLN A 134 -7.53 7.44 -1.79
CA GLN A 134 -8.36 7.25 -0.59
C GLN A 134 -7.53 7.60 0.66
N GLY A 135 -7.66 8.83 1.17
CA GLY A 135 -7.26 9.15 2.55
C GLY A 135 -8.27 8.61 3.54
N THR A 136 -7.85 8.27 4.77
CA THR A 136 -8.77 7.74 5.78
C THR A 136 -9.53 8.88 6.48
N THR A 137 -10.80 9.08 6.17
CA THR A 137 -11.59 10.21 6.71
C THR A 137 -12.10 9.97 8.14
N ALA A 138 -11.27 10.12 9.19
CA ALA A 138 -11.76 10.07 10.60
C ALA A 138 -10.80 10.47 11.73
N VAL A 139 -9.60 10.99 11.44
CA VAL A 139 -8.55 11.19 12.47
C VAL A 139 -8.41 12.66 12.82
N ASP A 140 -8.32 12.98 14.11
CA ASP A 140 -7.86 14.28 14.65
C ASP A 140 -6.38 14.15 15.04
N GLY A 141 -5.52 13.91 14.04
CA GLY A 141 -4.16 13.43 14.22
C GLY A 141 -3.14 14.54 14.43
N ASN A 142 -2.15 14.30 15.30
CA ASN A 142 -0.95 15.13 15.46
C ASN A 142 0.25 14.40 14.82
N GLY A 143 0.97 13.58 15.58
CA GLY A 143 2.13 12.82 15.13
C GLY A 143 1.80 11.44 14.55
N MET A 144 2.68 10.95 13.69
CA MET A 144 2.62 9.58 13.16
C MET A 144 3.96 8.85 13.25
N PHE A 145 3.88 7.52 13.34
CA PHE A 145 5.02 6.62 13.31
C PHE A 145 4.73 5.45 12.35
N VAL A 146 5.70 5.13 11.49
CA VAL A 146 5.62 3.99 10.57
C VAL A 146 6.48 2.87 11.14
N LEU A 147 5.85 1.73 11.42
CA LEU A 147 6.55 0.48 11.69
C LEU A 147 6.79 -0.24 10.38
N GLU A 148 8.04 -0.18 9.92
CA GLU A 148 8.49 -0.85 8.71
C GLU A 148 8.63 -2.36 8.92
N ARG A 149 8.42 -3.13 7.85
CA ARG A 149 8.65 -4.58 7.82
C ARG A 149 9.95 -4.89 7.10
N GLU A 150 10.54 -6.04 7.46
CA GLU A 150 11.78 -6.53 6.86
C GLU A 150 11.57 -6.93 5.39
N ASN A 151 10.45 -7.61 5.09
CA ASN A 151 9.97 -7.81 3.74
C ASN A 151 9.10 -6.60 3.33
N PRO A 152 9.49 -5.85 2.30
CA PRO A 152 8.80 -4.64 1.90
C PRO A 152 7.56 -4.89 1.03
N ASN A 153 7.28 -6.16 0.71
CA ASN A 153 5.96 -6.60 0.21
C ASN A 153 4.96 -6.78 1.35
N ASP A 154 5.42 -6.92 2.59
CA ASP A 154 4.53 -7.01 3.73
C ASP A 154 3.91 -5.62 3.98
N PRO A 155 2.67 -5.58 4.46
CA PRO A 155 2.05 -4.31 4.79
C PRO A 155 2.80 -3.62 5.95
N PHE A 156 3.09 -2.33 5.78
CA PHE A 156 3.61 -1.52 6.87
C PHE A 156 2.46 -1.09 7.79
N VAL A 157 2.82 -0.80 9.03
CA VAL A 157 1.84 -0.43 10.06
C VAL A 157 2.05 1.03 10.41
N LEU A 158 1.00 1.84 10.28
CA LEU A 158 1.02 3.25 10.61
C LEU A 158 0.29 3.47 11.94
N PHE A 159 0.99 4.05 12.90
CA PHE A 159 0.42 4.51 14.15
C PHE A 159 0.21 6.01 14.10
N VAL A 160 -0.98 6.49 14.48
CA VAL A 160 -1.35 7.90 14.46
C VAL A 160 -1.80 8.32 15.86
N ALA A 161 -1.18 9.36 16.40
CA ALA A 161 -1.60 10.01 17.65
C ALA A 161 -2.80 10.92 17.35
N GLU A 162 -3.96 10.63 17.95
CA GLU A 162 -5.24 11.28 17.70
C GLU A 162 -5.72 12.19 18.84
N SER A 163 -4.89 13.12 19.28
CA SER A 163 -5.27 14.09 20.31
C SER A 163 -5.93 13.38 21.52
N TRP A 164 -7.13 13.80 21.94
CA TRP A 164 -7.86 13.26 23.09
C TRP A 164 -8.34 11.82 22.93
N LYS A 165 -8.28 11.24 21.72
CA LYS A 165 -8.67 9.86 21.48
C LYS A 165 -7.52 8.87 21.77
N GLY A 166 -6.26 9.29 21.74
CA GLY A 166 -5.13 8.38 22.00
C GLY A 166 -4.44 7.93 20.71
N VAL A 167 -4.30 6.63 20.45
CA VAL A 167 -3.59 6.12 19.25
C VAL A 167 -4.49 5.24 18.40
N ARG A 168 -4.53 5.52 17.09
CA ARG A 168 -5.13 4.65 16.08
C ARG A 168 -4.05 3.97 15.26
N VAL A 169 -4.32 2.74 14.85
CA VAL A 169 -3.41 1.96 14.02
C VAL A 169 -4.06 1.62 12.69
N PHE A 170 -3.29 1.80 11.62
CA PHE A 170 -3.63 1.45 10.27
C PHE A 170 -2.62 0.43 9.73
N GLU A 171 -3.08 -0.41 8.82
CA GLU A 171 -2.21 -1.31 8.07
C GLU A 171 -2.32 -0.95 6.59
N SER A 172 -1.20 -0.85 5.89
CA SER A 172 -1.21 -0.55 4.46
C SER A 172 -1.72 -1.76 3.65
N SER A 173 -2.26 -1.54 2.46
CA SER A 173 -2.46 -2.64 1.51
C SER A 173 -1.15 -2.97 0.77
N PRO A 174 -0.71 -4.24 0.70
CA PRO A 174 0.46 -4.63 -0.11
C PRO A 174 0.35 -4.26 -1.59
N GLU A 175 -0.86 -4.35 -2.15
CA GLU A 175 -1.12 -4.04 -3.56
C GLU A 175 -1.31 -2.53 -3.79
N PHE A 176 -1.76 -1.81 -2.77
CA PHE A 176 -1.99 -0.37 -2.80
C PHE A 176 -1.49 0.26 -1.48
N PRO A 177 -0.19 0.47 -1.29
CA PRO A 177 0.37 0.88 0.00
C PRO A 177 -0.08 2.28 0.44
N GLY A 178 -0.65 3.09 -0.46
CA GLY A 178 -1.33 4.32 -0.10
C GLY A 178 -2.74 4.13 0.50
N LEU A 179 -3.38 2.98 0.28
CA LEU A 179 -4.65 2.65 0.92
C LEU A 179 -4.39 2.14 2.34
N LEU A 180 -4.65 3.00 3.31
CA LEU A 180 -4.49 2.68 4.72
C LEU A 180 -5.79 2.09 5.25
N ALA A 181 -5.77 0.79 5.54
CA ALA A 181 -6.91 0.10 6.09
C ALA A 181 -7.00 0.34 7.60
N TYR A 182 -8.17 0.81 8.06
CA TYR A 182 -8.46 0.85 9.48
C TYR A 182 -8.99 -0.51 9.96
N GLY A 183 -8.17 -1.23 10.72
CA GLY A 183 -8.52 -2.53 11.28
C GLY A 183 -9.29 -2.50 12.59
N GLY A 184 -9.93 -1.38 12.97
CA GLY A 184 -10.65 -1.28 14.25
C GLY A 184 -9.76 -1.10 15.49
N VAL A 185 -8.44 -0.98 15.32
CA VAL A 185 -7.47 -0.95 16.43
C VAL A 185 -7.32 0.47 16.97
N PHE A 186 -7.78 0.66 18.20
CA PHE A 186 -7.80 1.93 18.90
C PHE A 186 -7.38 1.76 20.35
N ALA A 187 -6.49 2.63 20.83
CA ALA A 187 -6.02 2.63 22.19
C ALA A 187 -6.20 4.01 22.82
N SER A 188 -7.13 4.12 23.78
CA SER A 188 -7.28 5.32 24.57
C SER A 188 -6.02 5.55 25.42
N THR A 189 -5.44 6.73 25.30
CA THR A 189 -4.53 7.26 26.33
C THR A 189 -5.35 8.05 27.36
N ASN A 190 -4.69 8.61 28.38
CA ASN A 190 -5.37 9.40 29.42
C ASN A 190 -5.33 10.90 29.12
N GLY A 191 -4.57 11.32 28.10
CA GLY A 191 -4.30 12.71 27.75
C GLY A 191 -4.54 13.02 26.27
N TYR A 192 -3.76 13.97 25.76
CA TYR A 192 -3.75 14.32 24.34
C TYR A 192 -2.50 13.72 23.70
N ALA A 193 -2.68 12.69 22.87
CA ALA A 193 -1.58 12.08 22.14
C ALA A 193 -1.04 13.07 21.09
N MET A 194 0.23 13.45 21.23
CA MET A 194 0.90 14.44 20.39
C MET A 194 1.89 13.79 19.42
N GLY A 195 2.76 12.93 19.93
CA GLY A 195 3.78 12.23 19.15
C GLY A 195 4.03 10.84 19.72
N LEU A 196 4.60 9.96 18.91
CA LEU A 196 4.86 8.60 19.34
C LEU A 196 6.06 7.98 18.63
N ALA A 197 6.63 6.97 19.26
CA ALA A 197 7.67 6.11 18.69
C ALA A 197 7.43 4.67 19.15
N VAL A 198 7.77 3.69 18.31
CA VAL A 198 7.57 2.27 18.62
C VAL A 198 8.92 1.56 18.65
N GLN A 199 9.15 0.76 19.69
CA GLN A 199 10.32 -0.12 19.80
C GLN A 199 9.90 -1.44 20.46
N ASP A 200 10.41 -2.56 19.96
CA ASP A 200 10.20 -3.90 20.52
C ASP A 200 8.71 -4.28 20.72
N GLY A 201 7.84 -3.77 19.83
CA GLY A 201 6.39 -3.99 19.90
C GLY A 201 5.68 -3.18 20.98
N TYR A 202 6.28 -2.11 21.52
CA TYR A 202 5.64 -1.18 22.43
C TYR A 202 5.67 0.24 21.87
N ALA A 203 4.52 0.91 21.88
CA ALA A 203 4.41 2.30 21.47
C ALA A 203 4.55 3.22 22.69
N TYR A 204 5.49 4.16 22.62
CA TYR A 204 5.71 5.20 23.62
C TYR A 204 5.10 6.48 23.10
N VAL A 205 4.15 7.05 23.83
CA VAL A 205 3.30 8.15 23.36
C VAL A 205 3.50 9.36 24.27
N ALA A 206 3.89 10.49 23.67
CA ALA A 206 3.88 11.79 24.32
C ALA A 206 2.42 12.26 24.44
N ASP A 207 1.91 12.34 25.67
CA ASP A 207 0.48 12.46 26.00
C ASP A 207 0.14 13.82 26.66
N ASP A 208 0.79 14.90 26.19
CA ASP A 208 0.69 16.27 26.69
C ASP A 208 0.86 16.36 28.22
N GLN A 209 -0.19 16.74 28.95
CA GLN A 209 -0.18 16.91 30.41
C GLN A 209 -0.15 15.58 31.18
N MET A 210 -0.34 14.44 30.52
CA MET A 210 -0.27 13.12 31.15
C MET A 210 1.12 12.48 31.05
N GLY A 211 2.08 13.17 30.41
CA GLY A 211 3.46 12.74 30.32
C GLY A 211 3.69 11.69 29.22
N LEU A 212 4.32 10.57 29.58
CA LEU A 212 4.72 9.52 28.66
C LEU A 212 3.88 8.25 28.90
N ALA A 213 3.02 7.89 27.96
CA ALA A 213 2.24 6.65 27.97
C ALA A 213 2.96 5.52 27.23
N VAL A 214 2.68 4.27 27.62
CA VAL A 214 3.20 3.05 26.98
C VAL A 214 2.04 2.15 26.61
N LEU A 215 1.93 1.82 25.33
CA LEU A 215 0.94 0.91 24.77
C LEU A 215 1.61 -0.41 24.36
N ASP A 216 0.97 -1.53 24.64
CA ASP A 216 1.36 -2.83 24.09
C ASP A 216 0.90 -2.91 22.63
N ALA A 217 1.82 -3.03 21.69
CA ALA A 217 1.56 -3.05 20.25
C ALA A 217 2.07 -4.34 19.58
N ARG A 218 2.30 -5.41 20.37
CA ARG A 218 2.87 -6.68 19.88
C ARG A 218 1.89 -7.51 19.06
N VAL A 219 0.59 -7.26 19.23
CA VAL A 219 -0.48 -7.88 18.45
C VAL A 219 -1.27 -6.74 17.83
N LEU A 220 -1.62 -6.87 16.54
CA LEU A 220 -2.33 -5.85 15.77
C LEU A 220 -3.68 -6.37 15.28
N ILE A 221 -4.45 -6.94 16.20
CA ILE A 221 -5.87 -7.32 15.96
C ILE A 221 -6.78 -6.44 16.82
N LEU A 222 -8.07 -6.31 16.47
CA LEU A 222 -9.05 -5.58 17.28
C LEU A 222 -8.90 -5.90 18.79
N ASP A 223 -8.92 -4.85 19.62
CA ASP A 223 -8.78 -4.85 21.09
C ASP A 223 -7.39 -5.15 21.69
N SER A 224 -6.33 -5.27 20.90
CA SER A 224 -5.00 -5.66 21.43
C SER A 224 -4.05 -4.52 21.81
N VAL A 225 -4.24 -3.30 21.29
CA VAL A 225 -3.42 -2.15 21.70
C VAL A 225 -4.00 -1.53 22.97
N VAL A 226 -3.29 -1.68 24.08
CA VAL A 226 -3.77 -1.26 25.40
C VAL A 226 -2.71 -0.49 26.17
N LEU A 227 -3.14 0.51 26.94
CA LEU A 227 -2.29 1.24 27.87
C LEU A 227 -1.80 0.31 28.99
N VAL A 228 -0.49 0.04 29.02
CA VAL A 228 0.12 -0.86 30.02
C VAL A 228 0.91 -0.11 31.08
N ALA A 229 1.40 1.09 30.77
CA ALA A 229 2.12 1.93 31.72
C ALA A 229 2.07 3.41 31.34
N ALA A 230 2.38 4.27 32.31
CA ALA A 230 2.58 5.70 32.07
C ALA A 230 3.57 6.28 33.10
N ALA A 231 4.25 7.36 32.73
CA ALA A 231 5.13 8.11 33.61
C ALA A 231 4.92 9.62 33.42
N ASP A 232 4.86 10.35 34.53
CA ASP A 232 4.69 11.81 34.51
C ASP A 232 5.95 12.50 33.97
N THR A 233 5.76 13.49 33.10
CA THR A 233 6.83 14.41 32.71
C THR A 233 6.63 15.75 33.44
N PRO A 234 7.69 16.46 33.84
CA PRO A 234 7.54 17.74 34.53
C PRO A 234 6.80 18.84 33.75
N GLY A 235 6.65 18.70 32.44
CA GLY A 235 6.04 19.67 31.53
C GLY A 235 4.88 19.07 30.73
N ASN A 236 4.87 19.39 29.44
CA ASN A 236 3.90 18.89 28.47
C ASN A 236 4.69 18.08 27.45
N ALA A 237 4.44 16.78 27.37
CA ALA A 237 5.11 15.91 26.41
C ALA A 237 4.53 16.11 25.01
N LEU A 238 5.32 16.65 24.07
CA LEU A 238 4.87 16.96 22.71
C LEU A 238 5.43 15.99 21.66
N ALA A 239 6.65 15.50 21.85
CA ALA A 239 7.28 14.52 20.97
C ALA A 239 8.15 13.56 21.78
N VAL A 240 8.36 12.37 21.24
CA VAL A 240 9.22 11.34 21.83
C VAL A 240 10.05 10.65 20.75
N ALA A 241 11.34 10.50 21.01
CA ALA A 241 12.25 9.67 20.23
C ALA A 241 12.84 8.57 21.12
N LEU A 242 13.10 7.40 20.52
CA LEU A 242 13.68 6.24 21.21
C LEU A 242 15.08 5.99 20.70
N TRP A 243 16.01 5.73 21.61
CA TRP A 243 17.37 5.34 21.25
C TRP A 243 18.01 4.55 22.40
N GLU A 244 18.61 3.38 22.08
CA GLU A 244 19.39 2.55 23.02
C GLU A 244 18.70 2.35 24.39
N GLY A 245 17.42 1.96 24.38
CA GLY A 245 16.64 1.69 25.60
C GLY A 245 16.24 2.93 26.41
N HIS A 246 16.29 4.12 25.81
CA HIS A 246 15.87 5.37 26.43
C HIS A 246 14.82 6.08 25.58
N ALA A 247 13.88 6.76 26.25
CA ALA A 247 12.95 7.70 25.64
C ALA A 247 13.39 9.13 25.94
N PHE A 248 13.46 9.92 24.87
CA PHE A 248 13.84 11.33 24.88
C PHE A 248 12.60 12.13 24.54
N VAL A 249 12.08 12.89 25.51
CA VAL A 249 10.78 13.55 25.42
C VAL A 249 10.97 15.06 25.35
N ALA A 250 10.50 15.67 24.27
CA ALA A 250 10.37 17.12 24.15
C ALA A 250 9.24 17.58 25.08
N ASP A 251 9.63 18.17 26.22
CA ASP A 251 8.77 18.42 27.37
C ASP A 251 8.40 19.92 27.49
N LYS A 252 8.18 20.55 26.32
CA LYS A 252 7.82 21.96 26.16
C LYS A 252 8.78 22.89 26.92
N ARG A 253 8.28 23.65 27.91
CA ARG A 253 9.08 24.62 28.69
C ARG A 253 10.06 23.96 29.66
N GLN A 254 10.00 22.64 29.83
CA GLN A 254 10.93 21.94 30.72
C GLN A 254 12.20 21.48 29.98
N GLY A 255 12.25 21.58 28.65
CA GLY A 255 13.39 21.16 27.85
C GLY A 255 13.27 19.69 27.42
N LEU A 256 14.36 18.95 27.55
CA LEU A 256 14.42 17.53 27.20
C LEU A 256 14.40 16.66 28.46
N SER A 257 13.38 15.83 28.59
CA SER A 257 13.22 14.86 29.67
C SER A 257 13.63 13.47 29.19
N ILE A 258 14.48 12.76 29.94
CA ILE A 258 15.06 11.47 29.54
C ILE A 258 14.59 10.37 30.50
N PHE A 259 14.05 9.31 29.93
CA PHE A 259 13.55 8.13 30.64
C PHE A 259 14.30 6.89 30.16
N ARG A 260 14.54 5.96 31.06
CA ARG A 260 14.89 4.59 30.69
C ARG A 260 13.60 3.84 30.42
N VAL A 261 13.57 3.12 29.32
CA VAL A 261 12.42 2.33 28.89
C VAL A 261 12.82 0.87 28.73
N ASN A 262 11.95 -0.02 29.19
CA ASN A 262 12.04 -1.45 28.95
C ASN A 262 10.68 -1.92 28.45
N ALA A 263 10.67 -2.92 27.58
CA ALA A 263 9.48 -3.52 26.99
C ALA A 263 8.31 -3.68 27.99
N GLY A 264 7.27 -2.84 27.82
CA GLY A 264 6.03 -2.87 28.59
C GLY A 264 6.11 -2.43 30.06
N GLU A 265 7.27 -1.97 30.53
CA GLU A 265 7.45 -1.51 31.91
C GLU A 265 7.16 0.00 32.04
N THR A 266 6.92 0.44 33.28
CA THR A 266 6.80 1.88 33.57
C THR A 266 8.10 2.62 33.24
N PRO A 267 8.07 3.65 32.39
CA PRO A 267 9.26 4.45 32.09
C PRO A 267 9.84 5.05 33.37
N VAL A 268 11.16 4.92 33.53
CA VAL A 268 11.85 5.39 34.74
C VAL A 268 12.57 6.70 34.43
N PRO A 269 12.23 7.83 35.09
CA PRO A 269 12.96 9.08 34.91
C PRO A 269 14.46 8.90 35.18
N VAL A 270 15.30 9.34 34.25
CA VAL A 270 16.76 9.26 34.34
C VAL A 270 17.35 10.63 34.62
N SER A 271 17.06 11.59 33.75
CA SER A 271 17.58 12.95 33.87
C SER A 271 16.71 13.93 33.09
N ARG A 272 17.06 15.21 33.18
CA ARG A 272 16.44 16.29 32.45
C ARG A 272 17.49 17.36 32.18
N ILE A 273 17.45 17.96 31.01
CA ILE A 273 18.21 19.16 30.68
C ILE A 273 17.24 20.31 30.34
N PRO A 274 17.25 21.41 31.11
CA PRO A 274 16.52 22.61 30.73
C PRO A 274 17.08 23.19 29.43
N LEU A 275 16.20 23.47 28.49
CA LEU A 275 16.49 24.14 27.23
C LEU A 275 15.62 25.39 27.14
N ASP A 276 16.09 26.39 26.39
CA ASP A 276 15.32 27.61 26.17
C ASP A 276 14.18 27.35 25.17
N GLY A 277 13.18 28.24 25.14
CA GLY A 277 12.05 28.14 24.22
C GLY A 277 11.04 27.03 24.55
N TRP A 278 10.25 26.63 23.55
CA TRP A 278 9.27 25.53 23.68
C TRP A 278 9.76 24.32 22.88
N CYS A 279 10.20 23.27 23.56
CA CYS A 279 10.60 22.04 22.90
C CYS A 279 9.37 21.30 22.33
N VAL A 280 9.26 21.24 21.00
CA VAL A 280 8.10 20.71 20.28
C VAL A 280 8.39 19.41 19.52
N ASP A 281 9.62 19.20 19.06
CA ASP A 281 10.05 17.99 18.36
C ASP A 281 11.45 17.54 18.81
N VAL A 282 11.74 16.25 18.66
CA VAL A 282 13.04 15.67 19.01
C VAL A 282 13.39 14.50 18.08
N ALA A 283 14.61 14.52 17.56
CA ALA A 283 15.24 13.40 16.87
C ALA A 283 16.53 13.00 17.59
N VAL A 284 16.81 11.70 17.69
CA VAL A 284 17.99 11.17 18.38
C VAL A 284 18.67 10.14 17.50
N ARG A 285 20.00 10.25 17.37
CA ARG A 285 20.83 9.26 16.70
C ARG A 285 22.25 9.27 17.28
N ASP A 286 22.82 8.09 17.43
CA ASP A 286 24.11 7.83 18.08
C ASP A 286 24.19 8.42 19.49
N ASP A 287 24.87 9.55 19.65
CA ASP A 287 25.12 10.20 20.94
C ASP A 287 24.50 11.60 21.01
N LEU A 288 23.65 11.97 20.05
CA LEU A 288 23.12 13.32 19.89
C LEU A 288 21.59 13.33 19.83
N ALA A 289 21.01 14.27 20.59
CA ALA A 289 19.61 14.65 20.50
C ALA A 289 19.50 16.06 19.89
N PHE A 290 18.68 16.18 18.85
CA PHE A 290 18.34 17.41 18.17
C PHE A 290 16.92 17.78 18.55
N VAL A 291 16.74 18.93 19.20
CA VAL A 291 15.45 19.33 19.79
C VAL A 291 15.00 20.65 19.17
N ALA A 292 13.86 20.65 18.49
CA ALA A 292 13.24 21.87 17.99
C ALA A 292 12.66 22.65 19.17
N GLY A 293 13.28 23.78 19.52
CA GLY A 293 12.93 24.66 20.64
C GLY A 293 11.99 25.80 20.27
N TYR A 294 11.28 25.71 19.14
CA TYR A 294 10.39 26.75 18.62
C TYR A 294 11.10 28.11 18.55
N ASP A 295 10.79 29.04 19.47
CA ASP A 295 11.34 30.40 19.55
C ASP A 295 12.83 30.47 19.93
N ALA A 296 13.44 29.32 20.27
CA ALA A 296 14.89 29.20 20.52
C ALA A 296 15.69 28.58 19.36
N GLY A 297 15.02 28.15 18.28
CA GLY A 297 15.61 27.41 17.17
C GLY A 297 15.92 25.95 17.52
N LEU A 298 16.97 25.39 16.93
CA LEU A 298 17.38 23.99 17.17
C LEU A 298 18.40 23.89 18.31
N HIS A 299 18.15 23.05 19.30
CA HIS A 299 19.14 22.66 20.31
C HIS A 299 19.83 21.34 19.94
N ILE A 300 21.12 21.26 20.25
CA ILE A 300 21.93 20.05 20.10
C ILE A 300 22.42 19.65 21.49
N VAL A 301 22.06 18.44 21.91
CA VAL A 301 22.39 17.89 23.21
C VAL A 301 23.16 16.61 23.01
N ASP A 302 24.31 16.49 23.65
CA ASP A 302 25.03 15.22 23.70
C ASP A 302 24.48 14.38 24.85
N VAL A 303 24.01 13.19 24.47
CA VAL A 303 23.28 12.22 25.28
C VAL A 303 24.04 10.90 25.40
N SER A 304 25.35 10.89 25.10
CA SER A 304 26.24 9.72 25.29
C SER A 304 26.20 9.16 26.73
N ASP A 305 25.93 10.01 27.73
CA ASP A 305 25.52 9.62 29.07
C ASP A 305 24.10 10.17 29.34
N PRO A 306 23.03 9.36 29.15
CA PRO A 306 21.66 9.78 29.36
C PRO A 306 21.37 10.25 30.81
N ALA A 307 22.20 9.86 31.79
CA ALA A 307 22.09 10.33 33.16
C ALA A 307 22.72 11.71 33.38
N ARG A 308 23.57 12.16 32.45
CA ARG A 308 24.31 13.44 32.50
C ARG A 308 24.39 14.07 31.10
N PRO A 309 23.24 14.39 30.48
CA PRO A 309 23.22 15.04 29.18
C PRO A 309 23.95 16.39 29.25
N ARG A 310 24.67 16.74 28.18
CA ARG A 310 25.41 17.99 28.08
C ARG A 310 24.93 18.80 26.87
N TYR A 311 24.70 20.08 27.09
CA TYR A 311 24.37 20.99 26.01
C TYR A 311 25.57 21.14 25.07
N ALA A 312 25.41 20.73 23.81
CA ALA A 312 26.47 20.74 22.79
C ALA A 312 26.44 22.02 21.94
N GLY A 313 25.25 22.62 21.76
CA GLY A 313 25.10 23.89 21.05
C GLY A 313 23.66 24.16 20.65
N ASN A 314 23.47 25.20 19.85
CA ASN A 314 22.23 25.46 19.15
C ASN A 314 22.48 26.05 17.76
N VAL A 315 21.41 26.09 16.97
CA VAL A 315 21.25 26.89 15.76
C VAL A 315 20.01 27.75 15.95
N ARG A 316 20.20 29.07 16.08
CA ARG A 316 19.09 30.01 16.24
C ARG A 316 18.34 30.13 14.92
N SER A 317 17.03 30.00 15.00
CA SER A 317 16.09 30.32 13.93
C SER A 317 14.87 31.00 14.55
N SER A 318 13.87 31.35 13.75
CA SER A 318 12.63 31.97 14.22
C SER A 318 11.80 31.02 15.08
N ASN A 319 11.19 30.01 14.46
CA ASN A 319 10.20 29.12 15.06
C ASN A 319 10.45 27.70 14.53
N ALA A 320 11.45 26.99 15.08
CA ALA A 320 11.76 25.62 14.65
C ALA A 320 10.66 24.63 15.12
N THR A 321 10.09 23.86 14.20
CA THR A 321 8.91 23.01 14.45
C THR A 321 9.19 21.52 14.36
N GLY A 322 10.02 21.08 13.42
CA GLY A 322 10.26 19.67 13.14
C GLY A 322 11.71 19.38 12.76
N VAL A 323 12.17 18.15 13.04
CA VAL A 323 13.55 17.72 12.78
C VAL A 323 13.59 16.35 12.10
N ALA A 324 14.38 16.21 11.03
CA ALA A 324 14.71 14.93 10.42
C ALA A 324 16.23 14.77 10.23
N LEU A 325 16.69 13.52 10.26
CA LEU A 325 18.11 13.15 10.16
C LEU A 325 18.34 12.26 8.94
N THR A 326 19.52 12.35 8.33
CA THR A 326 19.98 11.41 7.28
C THR A 326 21.27 10.72 7.70
N ASP A 327 21.57 9.54 7.16
CA ASP A 327 22.80 8.78 7.46
C ASP A 327 24.08 9.59 7.18
N GLU A 328 24.06 10.41 6.12
CA GLU A 328 25.16 11.32 5.75
C GLU A 328 25.43 12.45 6.77
N GLY A 329 24.66 12.54 7.85
CA GLY A 329 24.83 13.56 8.87
C GLY A 329 24.16 14.90 8.54
N LEU A 330 23.17 14.90 7.64
CA LEU A 330 22.30 16.07 7.47
C LEU A 330 21.26 16.12 8.58
N VAL A 331 21.00 17.34 9.05
CA VAL A 331 19.89 17.65 9.96
C VAL A 331 19.00 18.66 9.27
N LEU A 332 17.78 18.26 8.97
CA LEU A 332 16.77 19.09 8.34
C LEU A 332 15.84 19.63 9.41
N VAL A 333 15.63 20.94 9.41
CA VAL A 333 14.78 21.63 10.38
C VAL A 333 13.74 22.45 9.65
N THR A 334 12.47 22.17 9.93
CA THR A 334 11.38 23.03 9.49
C THR A 334 11.24 24.21 10.43
N ASP A 335 10.96 25.38 9.86
CA ASP A 335 10.75 26.62 10.57
C ASP A 335 9.57 27.38 9.95
N GLU A 336 8.70 27.96 10.79
CA GLU A 336 7.49 28.64 10.31
C GLU A 336 7.80 29.88 9.45
N ASP A 337 8.86 30.64 9.77
CA ASP A 337 9.20 31.87 9.05
C ASP A 337 10.41 31.67 8.11
N ASP A 338 11.33 30.77 8.46
CA ASP A 338 12.59 30.59 7.74
C ASP A 338 12.56 29.53 6.63
N GLY A 339 11.53 28.67 6.61
CA GLY A 339 11.34 27.59 5.66
C GLY A 339 12.06 26.32 6.10
N LEU A 340 12.88 25.74 5.22
CA LEU A 340 13.70 24.56 5.51
C LEU A 340 15.16 24.98 5.73
N LEU A 341 15.70 24.64 6.90
CA LEU A 341 17.12 24.78 7.23
C LEU A 341 17.80 23.42 7.11
N ILE A 342 18.99 23.40 6.52
CA ILE A 342 19.79 22.18 6.36
C ILE A 342 21.13 22.41 7.03
N LEU A 343 21.44 21.59 8.03
CA LEU A 343 22.71 21.58 8.74
C LEU A 343 23.48 20.30 8.38
N ARG A 344 24.79 20.33 8.55
CA ARG A 344 25.64 19.15 8.30
C ARG A 344 26.67 18.99 9.39
N GLY A 345 26.73 17.80 9.97
CA GLY A 345 27.79 17.37 10.89
C GLY A 345 28.53 16.14 10.35
N PRO A 346 29.23 15.41 11.23
CA PRO A 346 29.74 14.08 10.90
C PRO A 346 28.61 13.15 10.48
N ALA A 347 28.89 12.22 9.56
CA ALA A 347 28.01 11.12 9.26
C ALA A 347 27.72 10.32 10.54
N PHE A 348 26.49 9.84 10.67
CA PHE A 348 26.12 8.95 11.75
C PHE A 348 26.69 7.56 11.49
N ALA A 349 26.80 6.74 12.53
CA ALA A 349 27.15 5.35 12.35
C ALA A 349 26.07 4.67 11.50
N ASP A 350 26.51 3.98 10.45
CA ASP A 350 25.66 3.01 9.77
C ASP A 350 25.47 1.80 10.70
N ARG A 351 24.20 1.49 10.94
CA ARG A 351 23.73 0.33 11.72
C ARG A 351 22.56 -0.35 11.04
N THR A 352 22.27 0.01 9.79
CA THR A 352 21.10 -0.49 9.07
C THR A 352 21.59 -1.48 8.05
N ALA A 353 21.37 -2.76 8.32
CA ALA A 353 21.75 -3.79 7.35
C ALA A 353 20.99 -3.62 6.01
N PRO A 354 21.56 -4.16 4.91
CA PRO A 354 20.88 -4.25 3.62
C PRO A 354 19.55 -4.99 3.68
N GLY A 355 18.69 -4.69 2.72
CA GLY A 355 17.37 -5.29 2.60
C GLY A 355 17.47 -6.77 2.22
N GLY A 356 16.56 -7.59 2.76
CA GLY A 356 16.43 -8.98 2.33
C GLY A 356 16.09 -9.09 0.84
N ILE A 357 16.53 -10.16 0.19
CA ILE A 357 16.26 -10.38 -1.24
C ILE A 357 15.09 -11.37 -1.37
N TYR A 358 13.88 -10.83 -1.49
CA TYR A 358 12.63 -11.61 -1.56
C TYR A 358 12.14 -11.85 -3.00
N THR A 359 12.92 -11.45 -4.01
CA THR A 359 12.57 -11.57 -5.43
C THR A 359 13.42 -12.59 -6.18
N LEU A 360 14.20 -13.39 -5.45
CA LEU A 360 15.11 -14.37 -6.04
C LEU A 360 14.29 -15.46 -6.75
N SER A 361 14.64 -15.73 -8.01
CA SER A 361 14.05 -16.80 -8.81
C SER A 361 15.15 -17.62 -9.48
N ALA A 362 14.86 -18.89 -9.75
CA ALA A 362 15.79 -19.84 -10.36
C ALA A 362 15.15 -20.56 -11.55
N GLU A 363 15.83 -20.59 -12.69
CA GLU A 363 15.39 -21.25 -13.91
C GLU A 363 16.50 -22.18 -14.41
N ALA A 364 16.21 -23.47 -14.60
CA ALA A 364 17.15 -24.38 -15.23
C ALA A 364 17.32 -24.01 -16.71
N VAL A 365 18.57 -23.75 -17.14
CA VAL A 365 18.90 -23.39 -18.52
C VAL A 365 19.69 -24.50 -19.25
N GLY A 366 19.79 -25.68 -18.63
CA GLY A 366 20.43 -26.85 -19.21
C GLY A 366 20.58 -27.99 -18.20
N ALA A 367 21.21 -29.08 -18.65
CA ALA A 367 21.54 -30.22 -17.80
C ALA A 367 22.60 -29.91 -16.72
N SER A 368 23.24 -28.73 -16.76
CA SER A 368 24.31 -28.37 -15.81
C SER A 368 24.37 -26.89 -15.44
N ALA A 369 23.27 -26.15 -15.66
CA ALA A 369 23.24 -24.72 -15.38
C ALA A 369 21.86 -24.23 -14.94
N VAL A 370 21.84 -23.28 -14.01
CA VAL A 370 20.66 -22.59 -13.52
C VAL A 370 20.92 -21.08 -13.59
N ARG A 371 19.99 -20.32 -14.17
CA ARG A 371 19.97 -18.86 -14.15
C ARG A 371 19.18 -18.38 -12.95
N LEU A 372 19.75 -17.43 -12.23
CA LEU A 372 19.11 -16.73 -11.13
C LEU A 372 18.77 -15.30 -11.56
N ASN A 373 17.60 -14.80 -11.14
CA ASN A 373 17.19 -13.42 -11.33
C ASN A 373 16.67 -12.84 -10.01
N TRP A 374 16.98 -11.58 -9.72
CA TRP A 374 16.49 -10.87 -8.53
C TRP A 374 16.45 -9.35 -8.76
N LYS A 375 15.86 -8.62 -7.81
CA LYS A 375 15.94 -7.16 -7.70
C LYS A 375 16.97 -6.79 -6.62
N ALA A 376 17.89 -5.88 -6.94
CA ALA A 376 18.92 -5.41 -6.02
C ALA A 376 18.29 -4.79 -4.76
N PRO A 377 18.77 -5.12 -3.55
CA PRO A 377 18.41 -4.41 -2.34
C PRO A 377 19.20 -3.09 -2.23
N GLY A 378 18.90 -2.31 -1.20
CA GLY A 378 19.72 -1.16 -0.82
C GLY A 378 20.78 -1.54 0.21
N ASP A 379 21.62 -0.55 0.53
CA ASP A 379 22.63 -0.57 1.57
C ASP A 379 21.97 -0.47 2.96
N ASP A 380 21.15 0.56 3.17
CA ASP A 380 20.28 0.71 4.32
C ASP A 380 18.88 0.18 3.96
N ARG A 381 18.62 -1.11 4.19
CA ARG A 381 17.42 -1.80 3.71
C ARG A 381 17.26 -1.71 2.19
N TYR A 382 16.43 -0.79 1.71
CA TYR A 382 16.18 -0.57 0.29
C TYR A 382 16.63 0.80 -0.18
N PHE A 383 17.46 1.51 0.59
CA PHE A 383 18.07 2.79 0.23
C PHE A 383 19.53 2.62 -0.21
N GLY A 384 19.96 3.42 -1.20
CA GLY A 384 21.31 3.29 -1.75
C GLY A 384 21.54 2.00 -2.54
N ALA A 385 22.78 1.54 -2.57
CA ALA A 385 23.21 0.32 -3.24
C ALA A 385 24.10 -0.47 -2.30
N ALA A 386 23.78 -1.74 -2.06
CA ALA A 386 24.61 -2.60 -1.23
C ALA A 386 26.04 -2.72 -1.78
N ALA A 387 27.01 -2.98 -0.91
CA ALA A 387 28.41 -3.12 -1.31
C ALA A 387 28.70 -4.43 -2.06
N SER A 388 28.09 -5.56 -1.65
CA SER A 388 28.34 -6.87 -2.30
C SER A 388 27.23 -7.90 -2.05
N TYR A 389 27.30 -9.04 -2.77
CA TYR A 389 26.42 -10.20 -2.54
C TYR A 389 27.18 -11.41 -2.00
N GLN A 390 26.44 -12.25 -1.27
CA GLN A 390 26.79 -13.65 -1.00
C GLN A 390 25.69 -14.56 -1.54
N LEU A 391 26.05 -15.49 -2.42
CA LEU A 391 25.16 -16.52 -2.97
C LEU A 391 25.60 -17.89 -2.46
N ARG A 392 24.64 -18.72 -2.09
CA ARG A 392 24.88 -20.11 -1.69
C ARG A 392 23.88 -21.06 -2.34
N TRP A 393 24.27 -22.33 -2.47
CA TRP A 393 23.39 -23.40 -2.92
C TRP A 393 23.45 -24.66 -2.05
N ALA A 394 22.38 -25.43 -2.04
CA ALA A 394 22.27 -26.74 -1.38
C ALA A 394 21.36 -27.69 -2.18
N LEU A 395 21.37 -28.98 -1.82
CA LEU A 395 20.46 -30.00 -2.37
C LEU A 395 19.17 -30.15 -1.53
N THR A 396 19.03 -29.29 -0.52
CA THR A 396 17.88 -29.21 0.38
C THR A 396 17.59 -27.75 0.62
N ALA A 397 16.37 -27.44 1.05
CA ALA A 397 15.97 -26.06 1.29
C ALA A 397 16.90 -25.29 2.25
N ILE A 398 17.18 -24.03 1.93
CA ILE A 398 17.95 -23.07 2.72
C ILE A 398 16.97 -22.16 3.47
N ALA A 399 16.25 -22.74 4.44
CA ALA A 399 15.14 -22.06 5.12
C ALA A 399 15.55 -21.30 6.40
N ASP A 400 16.78 -21.47 6.88
CA ASP A 400 17.26 -20.87 8.13
C ASP A 400 18.76 -20.59 8.11
N GLU A 401 19.25 -19.91 9.15
CA GLU A 401 20.67 -19.55 9.30
C GLU A 401 21.60 -20.77 9.39
N ALA A 402 21.11 -21.91 9.90
CA ALA A 402 21.91 -23.14 9.98
C ALA A 402 22.08 -23.78 8.59
N ALA A 403 21.00 -23.81 7.80
CA ALA A 403 21.01 -24.26 6.42
C ALA A 403 21.86 -23.32 5.55
N TRP A 404 21.75 -22.01 5.74
CA TRP A 404 22.60 -21.00 5.10
C TRP A 404 24.09 -21.26 5.38
N ALA A 405 24.45 -21.47 6.64
CA ALA A 405 25.83 -21.73 7.05
C ALA A 405 26.37 -23.04 6.43
N ALA A 406 25.53 -24.05 6.27
CA ALA A 406 25.88 -25.36 5.69
C ALA A 406 25.93 -25.37 4.15
N ALA A 407 25.24 -24.43 3.49
CA ALA A 407 25.16 -24.35 2.04
C ALA A 407 26.50 -23.95 1.39
N ALA A 408 26.74 -24.43 0.16
CA ALA A 408 27.97 -24.21 -0.58
C ALA A 408 28.02 -22.81 -1.19
N PRO A 409 29.12 -22.03 -1.02
CA PRO A 409 29.22 -20.68 -1.56
C PRO A 409 29.44 -20.67 -3.08
N VAL A 410 28.90 -19.65 -3.73
CA VAL A 410 29.10 -19.35 -5.15
C VAL A 410 29.91 -18.06 -5.29
N SER A 411 30.91 -18.07 -6.17
CA SER A 411 31.79 -16.94 -6.43
C SER A 411 31.52 -16.28 -7.78
N GLY A 412 31.97 -15.04 -7.96
CA GLY A 412 31.90 -14.33 -9.25
C GLY A 412 30.61 -13.54 -9.46
N LEU A 413 29.89 -13.22 -8.38
CA LEU A 413 28.68 -12.41 -8.39
C LEU A 413 28.94 -11.00 -8.93
N PRO A 414 27.94 -10.35 -9.54
CA PRO A 414 28.03 -8.96 -9.95
C PRO A 414 28.19 -8.03 -8.75
N VAL A 415 28.65 -6.80 -9.01
CA VAL A 415 28.57 -5.70 -8.04
C VAL A 415 27.12 -5.24 -7.99
N PRO A 416 26.49 -5.10 -6.80
CA PRO A 416 25.11 -4.66 -6.69
C PRO A 416 24.87 -3.33 -7.42
N ALA A 417 23.76 -3.27 -8.15
CA ALA A 417 23.23 -2.05 -8.72
C ALA A 417 22.40 -1.27 -7.68
N ALA A 418 21.88 -0.09 -8.07
CA ALA A 418 20.96 0.66 -7.23
C ALA A 418 19.72 -0.17 -6.88
N ALA A 419 19.21 0.00 -5.65
CA ALA A 419 18.03 -0.72 -5.16
C ALA A 419 16.87 -0.71 -6.19
N GLY A 420 16.25 -1.88 -6.40
CA GLY A 420 15.17 -2.09 -7.36
C GLY A 420 15.62 -2.41 -8.79
N SER A 421 16.92 -2.34 -9.10
CA SER A 421 17.45 -2.76 -10.40
C SER A 421 17.31 -4.28 -10.57
N ALA A 422 16.92 -4.72 -11.77
CA ALA A 422 16.90 -6.15 -12.08
C ALA A 422 18.32 -6.65 -12.35
N GLU A 423 18.68 -7.77 -11.74
CA GLU A 423 19.99 -8.43 -11.87
C GLU A 423 19.84 -9.91 -12.19
N GLU A 424 20.83 -10.46 -12.90
CA GLU A 424 20.91 -11.88 -13.26
C GLU A 424 22.30 -12.47 -13.00
N PHE A 425 22.34 -13.77 -12.70
CA PHE A 425 23.57 -14.53 -12.59
C PHE A 425 23.35 -16.02 -12.92
N THR A 426 24.24 -16.64 -13.69
CA THR A 426 24.12 -18.06 -14.06
C THR A 426 25.11 -18.93 -13.29
N VAL A 427 24.60 -19.86 -12.49
CA VAL A 427 25.39 -20.91 -11.82
C VAL A 427 25.57 -22.07 -12.80
N SER A 428 26.82 -22.43 -13.10
CA SER A 428 27.18 -23.49 -14.04
C SER A 428 27.94 -24.63 -13.34
N GLY A 429 28.05 -25.78 -14.01
CA GLY A 429 28.76 -26.95 -13.48
C GLY A 429 27.93 -27.79 -12.51
N LEU A 430 26.61 -27.69 -12.61
CA LEU A 430 25.65 -28.46 -11.82
C LEU A 430 25.46 -29.87 -12.40
N THR A 431 24.97 -30.80 -11.59
CA THR A 431 24.67 -32.16 -12.04
C THR A 431 23.32 -32.24 -12.74
N PRO A 432 23.15 -33.03 -13.82
CA PRO A 432 21.85 -33.28 -14.45
C PRO A 432 20.83 -33.92 -13.50
N GLU A 433 19.55 -33.72 -13.77
CA GLU A 433 18.42 -34.30 -13.02
C GLU A 433 18.54 -34.12 -11.50
N THR A 434 19.09 -32.98 -11.07
CA THR A 434 19.34 -32.66 -9.67
C THR A 434 18.64 -31.36 -9.30
N GLU A 435 17.89 -31.40 -8.20
CA GLU A 435 17.26 -30.23 -7.62
C GLU A 435 18.27 -29.45 -6.78
N PHE A 436 18.39 -28.15 -7.06
CA PHE A 436 19.26 -27.22 -6.35
C PHE A 436 18.42 -26.10 -5.75
N HIS A 437 18.71 -25.76 -4.50
CA HIS A 437 18.14 -24.63 -3.77
C HIS A 437 19.19 -23.54 -3.63
N PHE A 438 18.83 -22.29 -3.87
CA PHE A 438 19.70 -21.12 -3.85
C PHE A 438 19.18 -20.07 -2.87
N ALA A 439 20.09 -19.39 -2.18
CA ALA A 439 19.79 -18.25 -1.33
C ALA A 439 20.83 -17.15 -1.54
N LEU A 440 20.37 -15.90 -1.56
CA LEU A 440 21.18 -14.71 -1.83
C LEU A 440 21.01 -13.70 -0.69
N ARG A 441 22.12 -13.13 -0.21
CA ARG A 441 22.13 -12.03 0.78
C ARG A 441 23.02 -10.90 0.29
N ALA A 442 22.67 -9.68 0.67
CA ALA A 442 23.48 -8.50 0.42
C ALA A 442 24.33 -8.13 1.64
N LEU A 443 25.41 -7.41 1.40
CA LEU A 443 26.29 -6.84 2.42
C LEU A 443 26.49 -5.36 2.14
N ASP A 444 26.46 -4.57 3.20
CA ASP A 444 26.86 -3.16 3.15
C ASP A 444 28.39 -3.01 3.24
N ASP A 445 28.86 -1.76 3.23
CA ASP A 445 30.27 -1.42 3.31
C ASP A 445 30.88 -1.59 4.72
N GLU A 446 30.05 -1.64 5.75
CA GLU A 446 30.41 -1.99 7.14
C GLU A 446 30.41 -3.52 7.40
N GLY A 447 29.97 -4.32 6.43
CA GLY A 447 29.97 -5.78 6.46
C GLY A 447 28.77 -6.41 7.18
N GLN A 448 27.69 -5.67 7.42
CA GLN A 448 26.43 -6.21 7.92
C GLN A 448 25.74 -6.98 6.79
N LEU A 449 25.15 -8.13 7.14
CA LEU A 449 24.45 -9.01 6.21
C LEU A 449 22.96 -8.69 6.25
N SER A 450 22.33 -8.63 5.07
CA SER A 450 20.87 -8.57 4.95
C SER A 450 20.18 -9.71 5.69
N ALA A 451 18.88 -9.57 5.95
CA ALA A 451 18.02 -10.71 6.26
C ALA A 451 18.21 -11.88 5.28
N LEU A 452 17.95 -13.11 5.74
CA LEU A 452 17.78 -14.23 4.83
C LEU A 452 16.40 -14.08 4.13
N GLY A 453 16.43 -13.88 2.81
CA GLY A 453 15.23 -13.80 1.99
C GLY A 453 14.61 -15.17 1.68
N GLU A 454 13.73 -15.21 0.69
CA GLU A 454 13.17 -16.47 0.17
C GLU A 454 14.21 -17.24 -0.65
N GLU A 455 14.17 -18.57 -0.56
CA GLU A 455 14.99 -19.42 -1.41
C GLU A 455 14.40 -19.58 -2.82
N ALA A 456 15.25 -19.92 -3.79
CA ALA A 456 14.82 -20.27 -5.14
C ALA A 456 15.35 -21.65 -5.53
N GLY A 457 14.48 -22.51 -6.05
CA GLY A 457 14.80 -23.88 -6.45
C GLY A 457 14.71 -24.11 -7.96
N ALA A 458 15.59 -24.95 -8.52
CA ALA A 458 15.48 -25.42 -9.89
C ALA A 458 16.01 -26.86 -10.07
N LEU A 459 15.32 -27.65 -10.90
CA LEU A 459 15.71 -29.00 -11.31
C LEU A 459 16.38 -28.97 -12.69
N THR A 460 17.62 -29.44 -12.78
CA THR A 460 18.37 -29.52 -14.05
C THR A 460 17.81 -30.62 -14.99
N PHE A 461 18.00 -30.46 -16.32
CA PHE A 461 17.39 -31.35 -17.33
C PHE A 461 18.01 -32.77 -17.46
N PRO A 462 17.27 -33.80 -17.96
CA PRO A 462 17.77 -35.14 -18.36
C PRO A 462 18.55 -35.17 -19.70
N ASN A 463 19.13 -36.34 -20.05
CA ASN A 463 19.76 -36.62 -21.36
C ASN A 463 18.89 -37.56 -22.27
N ASP A 464 18.49 -37.11 -23.47
CA ASP A 464 18.17 -37.87 -24.73
C ASP A 464 16.78 -38.50 -25.07
N THR A 465 15.63 -37.94 -24.67
CA THR A 465 14.37 -38.00 -25.48
C THR A 465 13.44 -36.87 -25.02
N PHE A 466 12.92 -36.04 -25.95
CA PHE A 466 12.28 -34.78 -25.52
C PHE A 466 10.95 -34.52 -26.22
N LEU A 467 9.88 -34.52 -25.42
CA LEU A 467 8.74 -33.67 -25.69
C LEU A 467 9.06 -32.26 -25.20
N SER A 468 8.92 -31.28 -26.07
CA SER A 468 9.24 -29.89 -25.75
C SER A 468 8.18 -28.94 -26.30
N GLY A 469 8.12 -27.73 -25.73
CA GLY A 469 7.21 -26.68 -26.19
C GLY A 469 5.74 -27.09 -26.14
N LEU A 470 5.35 -27.91 -25.16
CA LEU A 470 3.93 -28.15 -24.90
C LEU A 470 3.29 -26.84 -24.48
N ALA A 471 2.29 -26.40 -25.24
CA ALA A 471 1.59 -25.16 -24.99
C ALA A 471 0.13 -25.28 -25.43
N VAL A 472 -0.71 -24.45 -24.83
CA VAL A 472 -2.10 -24.23 -25.25
C VAL A 472 -2.30 -22.74 -25.52
N THR A 473 -3.11 -22.40 -26.52
CA THR A 473 -3.45 -21.01 -26.83
C THR A 473 -4.90 -20.93 -27.31
N PRO A 474 -5.71 -19.97 -26.83
CA PRO A 474 -5.42 -19.05 -25.72
C PRO A 474 -5.35 -19.76 -24.36
N ALA A 475 -4.87 -19.08 -23.32
CA ALA A 475 -4.78 -19.64 -21.96
C ALA A 475 -6.12 -19.61 -21.19
N TYR A 476 -7.14 -18.98 -21.75
CA TYR A 476 -8.48 -18.91 -21.21
C TYR A 476 -9.48 -18.51 -22.30
N GLY A 477 -10.77 -18.73 -22.07
CA GLY A 477 -11.83 -18.40 -23.01
C GLY A 477 -13.21 -18.71 -22.44
N ASP A 478 -14.23 -18.48 -23.25
CA ASP A 478 -15.58 -18.99 -22.97
C ASP A 478 -15.80 -20.35 -23.64
N VAL A 479 -16.99 -20.94 -23.45
CA VAL A 479 -17.39 -22.23 -24.06
C VAL A 479 -17.38 -22.23 -25.60
N ALA A 480 -17.37 -21.06 -26.26
CA ALA A 480 -17.27 -20.96 -27.71
C ALA A 480 -15.81 -20.89 -28.19
N GLN A 481 -14.85 -20.69 -27.28
CA GLN A 481 -13.43 -20.63 -27.60
C GLN A 481 -12.92 -21.99 -28.08
N VAL A 482 -12.14 -21.97 -29.17
CA VAL A 482 -11.35 -23.12 -29.61
C VAL A 482 -9.94 -22.97 -29.07
N PHE A 483 -9.48 -23.96 -28.30
CA PHE A 483 -8.15 -24.04 -27.74
C PHE A 483 -7.25 -24.88 -28.62
N THR A 484 -6.11 -24.33 -29.02
CA THR A 484 -5.08 -25.03 -29.79
C THR A 484 -3.97 -25.49 -28.87
N TYR A 485 -3.77 -26.81 -28.79
CA TYR A 485 -2.66 -27.43 -28.11
C TYR A 485 -1.57 -27.79 -29.12
N THR A 486 -0.31 -27.52 -28.79
CA THR A 486 0.84 -27.92 -29.60
C THR A 486 1.92 -28.54 -28.75
N VAL A 487 2.63 -29.52 -29.28
CA VAL A 487 3.83 -30.11 -28.67
C VAL A 487 4.83 -30.48 -29.75
N ARG A 488 6.11 -30.42 -29.43
CA ARG A 488 7.20 -30.88 -30.29
C ARG A 488 7.74 -32.20 -29.80
N TYR A 489 7.91 -33.13 -30.72
CA TYR A 489 8.55 -34.41 -30.53
C TYR A 489 9.91 -34.42 -31.22
N SER A 490 10.95 -34.89 -30.55
CA SER A 490 12.27 -35.11 -31.16
C SER A 490 12.88 -36.40 -30.65
N ASP A 491 13.40 -37.18 -31.59
CA ASP A 491 14.01 -38.48 -31.42
C ASP A 491 15.21 -38.54 -32.36
N PRO A 492 16.47 -38.51 -31.86
CA PRO A 492 17.68 -38.43 -32.69
C PRO A 492 17.82 -39.53 -33.76
N GLU A 493 17.17 -40.68 -33.57
CA GLU A 493 17.13 -41.81 -34.49
C GLU A 493 16.10 -41.61 -35.62
N GLY A 494 15.21 -40.62 -35.48
CA GLY A 494 14.19 -40.25 -36.45
C GLY A 494 12.96 -41.14 -36.42
N ASP A 495 12.76 -41.89 -35.34
CA ASP A 495 11.63 -42.79 -35.18
C ASP A 495 10.30 -42.03 -35.00
N LEU A 496 9.22 -42.65 -35.47
CA LEU A 496 7.88 -42.09 -35.34
C LEU A 496 7.26 -42.55 -34.01
N PRO A 497 6.55 -41.67 -33.28
CA PRO A 497 5.83 -42.10 -32.10
C PRO A 497 4.68 -43.05 -32.49
N VAL A 498 4.51 -44.13 -31.72
CA VAL A 498 3.43 -45.13 -31.83
C VAL A 498 2.10 -44.58 -31.33
N THR A 499 2.13 -43.80 -30.26
CA THR A 499 0.98 -43.00 -29.80
C THR A 499 1.42 -41.55 -29.59
N HIS A 500 0.49 -40.62 -29.70
CA HIS A 500 0.75 -39.18 -29.65
C HIS A 500 -0.43 -38.48 -28.99
N ASP A 501 -0.64 -38.78 -27.72
CA ASP A 501 -1.84 -38.39 -26.99
C ASP A 501 -1.62 -37.09 -26.22
N LEU A 502 -2.62 -36.24 -26.27
CA LEU A 502 -2.83 -35.15 -25.32
C LEU A 502 -3.85 -35.61 -24.29
N LEU A 503 -3.47 -35.65 -23.03
CA LEU A 503 -4.41 -35.91 -21.94
C LEU A 503 -4.95 -34.57 -21.46
N ILE A 504 -6.26 -34.34 -21.59
CA ILE A 504 -6.97 -33.19 -20.99
C ILE A 504 -7.81 -33.75 -19.84
N ASP A 505 -7.54 -33.31 -18.61
CA ASP A 505 -8.15 -33.82 -17.38
C ASP A 505 -8.04 -35.35 -17.24
N GLY A 506 -6.92 -35.89 -17.72
CA GLY A 506 -6.64 -37.33 -17.74
C GLY A 506 -7.34 -38.10 -18.86
N ILE A 507 -8.19 -37.47 -19.67
CA ILE A 507 -8.85 -38.09 -20.83
C ILE A 507 -7.92 -37.97 -22.05
N PRO A 508 -7.54 -39.08 -22.71
CA PRO A 508 -6.62 -39.04 -23.84
C PRO A 508 -7.32 -38.63 -25.15
N PHE A 509 -6.67 -37.75 -25.90
CA PHE A 509 -7.06 -37.30 -27.23
C PHE A 509 -5.88 -37.40 -28.19
N ALA A 510 -6.06 -38.09 -29.31
CA ALA A 510 -5.00 -38.24 -30.30
C ALA A 510 -4.66 -36.90 -30.97
N MET A 511 -3.40 -36.48 -30.90
CA MET A 511 -2.90 -35.30 -31.61
C MET A 511 -2.61 -35.62 -33.08
N SER A 512 -2.65 -34.60 -33.94
CA SER A 512 -2.31 -34.72 -35.36
C SER A 512 -0.93 -34.16 -35.65
N TYR A 513 -0.11 -34.89 -36.41
CA TYR A 513 1.15 -34.36 -36.94
C TYR A 513 0.87 -33.18 -37.89
N VAL A 514 1.66 -32.11 -37.77
CA VAL A 514 1.54 -30.87 -38.57
C VAL A 514 2.71 -30.70 -39.52
N SER A 515 3.95 -30.67 -39.00
CA SER A 515 5.16 -30.38 -39.77
C SER A 515 6.43 -30.68 -38.96
N GLY A 516 7.60 -30.65 -39.61
CA GLY A 516 8.91 -30.81 -38.95
C GLY A 516 9.62 -32.12 -39.32
N ASP A 517 10.70 -32.40 -38.61
CA ASP A 517 11.52 -33.60 -38.77
C ASP A 517 11.58 -34.32 -37.42
N HIS A 518 11.22 -35.60 -37.35
CA HIS A 518 11.24 -36.37 -36.11
C HIS A 518 12.65 -36.52 -35.53
N ALA A 519 13.70 -36.44 -36.37
CA ALA A 519 15.10 -36.42 -35.93
C ALA A 519 15.49 -35.14 -35.15
N ALA A 520 14.71 -34.07 -35.30
CA ALA A 520 15.08 -32.74 -34.81
C ALA A 520 13.95 -32.04 -34.02
N SER A 521 12.77 -31.87 -34.62
CA SER A 521 11.58 -31.29 -34.00
C SER A 521 10.34 -31.46 -34.90
N ALA A 522 9.52 -32.47 -34.64
CA ALA A 522 8.21 -32.69 -35.25
C ALA A 522 7.09 -32.04 -34.42
N LEU A 523 6.26 -31.20 -35.03
CA LEU A 523 5.15 -30.49 -34.41
C LEU A 523 3.86 -31.29 -34.51
N TYR A 524 3.19 -31.48 -33.38
CA TYR A 524 1.86 -32.07 -33.25
C TYR A 524 0.85 -31.04 -32.71
N ARG A 525 -0.42 -31.18 -33.12
CA ARG A 525 -1.49 -30.25 -32.76
C ARG A 525 -2.80 -30.97 -32.43
N PHE A 526 -3.55 -30.41 -31.48
CA PHE A 526 -4.94 -30.77 -31.19
C PHE A 526 -5.77 -29.51 -30.97
N GLU A 527 -7.04 -29.51 -31.38
CA GLU A 527 -7.97 -28.39 -31.19
C GLU A 527 -9.25 -28.90 -30.53
N ALA A 528 -9.73 -28.19 -29.50
CA ALA A 528 -10.99 -28.49 -28.85
C ALA A 528 -11.61 -27.25 -28.19
N SER A 529 -12.94 -27.24 -28.09
CA SER A 529 -13.66 -26.41 -27.12
C SER A 529 -13.92 -27.25 -25.88
N LEU A 530 -13.94 -26.62 -24.71
CA LEU A 530 -14.06 -27.29 -23.42
C LEU A 530 -15.31 -26.80 -22.68
N ALA A 531 -15.77 -27.59 -21.71
CA ALA A 531 -16.82 -27.17 -20.79
C ALA A 531 -16.28 -26.10 -19.83
N PRO A 532 -17.13 -25.33 -19.13
CA PRO A 532 -16.66 -24.42 -18.10
C PRO A 532 -15.91 -25.14 -16.99
N GLY A 533 -14.84 -24.52 -16.50
CA GLY A 533 -14.00 -25.05 -15.44
C GLY A 533 -12.52 -24.80 -15.67
N ALA A 534 -11.73 -25.20 -14.67
CA ALA A 534 -10.28 -25.23 -14.77
C ALA A 534 -9.86 -26.58 -15.33
N HIS A 535 -9.06 -26.56 -16.39
CA HIS A 535 -8.55 -27.77 -17.03
C HIS A 535 -7.08 -28.00 -16.71
N SER A 536 -6.60 -29.21 -16.96
CA SER A 536 -5.19 -29.60 -16.86
C SER A 536 -4.81 -30.43 -18.08
N PHE A 537 -3.55 -30.36 -18.51
CA PHE A 537 -3.11 -31.12 -19.68
C PHE A 537 -1.64 -31.57 -19.63
N ARG A 538 -1.37 -32.68 -20.33
CA ARG A 538 0.00 -33.13 -20.63
C ARG A 538 0.02 -33.94 -21.92
N ALA A 539 1.15 -33.96 -22.60
CA ALA A 539 1.39 -34.86 -23.72
C ALA A 539 2.03 -36.17 -23.24
N ALA A 540 1.64 -37.28 -23.86
CA ALA A 540 2.22 -38.60 -23.64
C ALA A 540 2.38 -39.30 -25.00
N PHE A 541 3.63 -39.49 -25.42
CA PHE A 541 3.95 -40.06 -26.73
C PHE A 541 4.69 -41.38 -26.50
N ASP A 542 4.17 -42.50 -27.00
CA ASP A 542 4.85 -43.81 -26.95
C ASP A 542 5.85 -43.89 -28.09
N ASP A 543 7.12 -44.18 -27.79
CA ASP A 543 8.20 -44.26 -28.78
C ASP A 543 8.30 -45.63 -29.49
N GLY A 544 7.44 -46.60 -29.13
CA GLY A 544 7.45 -47.95 -29.68
C GLY A 544 8.56 -48.84 -29.16
N HIS A 545 9.40 -48.35 -28.25
CA HIS A 545 10.54 -49.05 -27.65
C HIS A 545 10.34 -49.31 -26.15
N GLY A 546 9.12 -49.11 -25.65
CA GLY A 546 8.76 -49.32 -24.25
C GLY A 546 8.97 -48.10 -23.37
N HIS A 547 9.18 -46.93 -23.97
CA HIS A 547 9.17 -45.65 -23.29
C HIS A 547 7.98 -44.81 -23.74
N THR A 548 7.40 -44.07 -22.80
CA THR A 548 6.34 -43.12 -23.09
C THR A 548 6.75 -41.78 -22.50
N PRO A 549 7.62 -41.01 -23.18
CA PRO A 549 7.94 -39.66 -22.75
C PRO A 549 6.65 -38.88 -22.49
N THR A 550 6.60 -38.26 -21.32
CA THR A 550 5.50 -37.38 -20.93
C THR A 550 6.05 -36.01 -20.59
N THR A 551 5.32 -34.97 -20.97
CA THR A 551 5.56 -33.65 -20.41
C THR A 551 5.08 -33.59 -18.96
N PRO A 552 5.53 -32.60 -18.17
CA PRO A 552 4.88 -32.29 -16.90
C PRO A 552 3.37 -32.06 -17.09
N LEU A 553 2.60 -32.27 -16.02
CA LEU A 553 1.21 -31.85 -15.96
C LEU A 553 1.17 -30.33 -15.87
N LEU A 554 0.59 -29.68 -16.87
CA LEU A 554 0.43 -28.23 -16.93
C LEU A 554 -1.00 -27.84 -16.59
N GLN A 555 -1.17 -26.66 -15.99
CA GLN A 555 -2.47 -26.04 -15.87
C GLN A 555 -2.98 -25.65 -17.26
N GLY A 556 -4.16 -26.16 -17.61
CA GLY A 556 -4.84 -25.93 -18.86
C GLY A 556 -5.64 -24.64 -18.89
N PRO A 557 -6.38 -24.40 -19.98
CA PRO A 557 -7.16 -23.18 -20.10
C PRO A 557 -8.22 -23.08 -19.00
N LEU A 558 -8.45 -21.86 -18.53
CA LEU A 558 -9.62 -21.55 -17.73
C LEU A 558 -10.79 -21.24 -18.66
N VAL A 559 -11.91 -21.93 -18.46
CA VAL A 559 -13.08 -21.80 -19.33
C VAL A 559 -14.29 -21.33 -18.54
N GLY A 560 -14.87 -20.21 -18.94
CA GLY A 560 -16.12 -19.69 -18.39
C GLY A 560 -17.30 -20.02 -19.29
N GLU A 561 -18.52 -19.97 -18.75
CA GLU A 561 -19.73 -19.82 -19.57
C GLU A 561 -19.71 -18.47 -20.28
N VAL A 562 -19.23 -17.43 -19.58
CA VAL A 562 -19.02 -16.10 -20.14
C VAL A 562 -17.62 -15.59 -19.80
N LEU A 563 -16.97 -14.99 -20.79
CA LEU A 563 -15.80 -14.15 -20.65
C LEU A 563 -16.18 -12.70 -20.96
N TYR A 564 -15.88 -11.78 -20.04
CA TYR A 564 -16.01 -10.34 -20.30
C TYR A 564 -14.82 -9.55 -19.75
N THR A 565 -14.65 -8.32 -20.23
CA THR A 565 -13.64 -7.39 -19.69
C THR A 565 -14.24 -6.60 -18.54
N MET A 566 -13.72 -6.82 -17.33
CA MET A 566 -14.05 -6.06 -16.13
C MET A 566 -13.09 -4.87 -15.97
N GLY A 567 -13.55 -3.77 -15.36
CA GLY A 567 -12.81 -2.50 -15.24
C GLY A 567 -13.04 -1.53 -16.41
N SER A 568 -12.38 -0.38 -16.39
CA SER A 568 -12.60 0.71 -17.35
C SER A 568 -11.39 0.98 -18.25
N PRO A 569 -11.60 1.29 -19.55
CA PRO A 569 -10.52 1.70 -20.44
C PRO A 569 -9.75 2.92 -19.89
N ALA A 570 -8.44 2.99 -20.13
CA ALA A 570 -7.59 4.07 -19.61
C ALA A 570 -8.03 5.50 -20.00
N GLY A 571 -8.84 5.65 -21.06
CA GLY A 571 -9.39 6.93 -21.51
C GLY A 571 -10.87 7.16 -21.16
N GLU A 572 -11.49 6.31 -20.33
CA GLU A 572 -12.85 6.54 -19.85
C GLU A 572 -12.88 7.74 -18.90
N LEU A 573 -13.83 8.66 -19.13
CA LEU A 573 -13.97 9.88 -18.34
C LEU A 573 -14.38 9.54 -16.89
N GLY A 574 -13.78 10.20 -15.90
CA GLY A 574 -14.05 9.94 -14.49
C GLY A 574 -13.52 8.63 -13.92
N ARG A 575 -12.65 7.90 -14.64
CA ARG A 575 -11.99 6.65 -14.21
C ARG A 575 -11.01 6.85 -13.06
N ASP A 576 -11.04 5.97 -12.07
CA ASP A 576 -10.01 5.83 -11.03
C ASP A 576 -8.89 4.82 -11.38
N LEU A 577 -7.77 4.89 -10.66
CA LEU A 577 -6.56 4.11 -10.98
C LEU A 577 -6.72 2.61 -10.77
N ASP A 578 -7.58 2.21 -9.82
CA ASP A 578 -7.85 0.84 -9.40
C ASP A 578 -8.88 0.12 -10.29
N GLU A 579 -9.36 0.76 -11.34
CA GLU A 579 -10.31 0.20 -12.31
C GLU A 579 -9.60 -0.44 -13.52
N VAL A 580 -8.49 -1.16 -13.28
CA VAL A 580 -7.66 -1.74 -14.36
C VAL A 580 -8.44 -2.79 -15.14
N GLN A 581 -8.41 -2.71 -16.48
CA GLN A 581 -9.09 -3.69 -17.31
C GLN A 581 -8.42 -5.07 -17.21
N HIS A 582 -9.22 -6.08 -16.93
CA HIS A 582 -8.77 -7.47 -16.85
C HIS A 582 -9.90 -8.42 -17.29
N PRO A 583 -9.57 -9.64 -17.77
CA PRO A 583 -10.58 -10.63 -18.13
C PRO A 583 -11.20 -11.24 -16.87
N ALA A 584 -12.52 -11.40 -16.88
CA ALA A 584 -13.28 -12.09 -15.85
C ALA A 584 -14.10 -13.23 -16.46
N LEU A 585 -14.03 -14.40 -15.84
CA LEU A 585 -14.71 -15.62 -16.27
C LEU A 585 -15.75 -16.02 -15.24
N LEU A 586 -17.00 -16.14 -15.67
CA LEU A 586 -18.08 -16.71 -14.88
C LEU A 586 -18.39 -18.12 -15.39
N THR A 587 -18.24 -19.13 -14.53
CA THR A 587 -18.61 -20.53 -14.88
C THR A 587 -20.08 -20.79 -14.67
N GLN A 588 -20.75 -19.97 -13.87
CA GLN A 588 -22.19 -19.99 -13.64
C GLN A 588 -22.73 -18.58 -13.65
N LEU A 589 -23.87 -18.37 -14.30
CA LEU A 589 -24.48 -17.04 -14.37
C LEU A 589 -25.40 -16.81 -13.16
N PRO A 590 -25.24 -15.69 -12.43
CA PRO A 590 -26.10 -15.38 -11.31
C PRO A 590 -27.50 -14.99 -11.78
N ILE A 591 -28.52 -15.39 -11.02
CA ILE A 591 -29.88 -14.87 -11.13
C ILE A 591 -30.02 -13.76 -10.10
N ALA A 592 -30.21 -12.52 -10.56
CA ALA A 592 -30.35 -11.36 -9.71
C ALA A 592 -31.82 -10.94 -9.52
N ALA A 593 -32.14 -10.35 -8.37
CA ALA A 593 -33.34 -9.54 -8.23
C ALA A 593 -33.30 -8.37 -9.22
N SER A 594 -34.44 -8.04 -9.85
CA SER A 594 -34.53 -6.98 -10.87
C SER A 594 -34.30 -5.58 -10.30
N GLU A 595 -34.57 -5.40 -9.01
CA GLU A 595 -34.52 -4.13 -8.27
C GLU A 595 -33.68 -4.30 -6.99
N GLU A 596 -33.33 -3.19 -6.35
CA GLU A 596 -32.74 -3.18 -5.00
C GLU A 596 -33.78 -3.69 -3.98
N VAL A 597 -33.32 -4.28 -2.87
CA VAL A 597 -34.25 -4.72 -1.81
C VAL A 597 -34.97 -3.52 -1.22
N THR A 598 -36.30 -3.58 -1.18
CA THR A 598 -37.14 -2.49 -0.68
C THR A 598 -37.24 -2.48 0.84
N GLN A 599 -37.62 -1.33 1.40
CA GLN A 599 -37.92 -1.19 2.82
C GLN A 599 -39.04 -2.14 3.27
N ALA A 600 -40.07 -2.35 2.43
CA ALA A 600 -41.16 -3.27 2.74
C ALA A 600 -40.69 -4.73 2.82
N GLU A 601 -39.89 -5.18 1.86
CA GLU A 601 -39.30 -6.53 1.86
C GLU A 601 -38.36 -6.74 3.05
N TRP A 602 -37.55 -5.73 3.37
CA TRP A 602 -36.70 -5.76 4.55
C TRP A 602 -37.49 -5.94 5.83
N VAL A 603 -38.50 -5.09 6.06
CA VAL A 603 -39.31 -5.13 7.29
C VAL A 603 -40.08 -6.44 7.42
N ALA A 604 -40.55 -7.01 6.31
CA ALA A 604 -41.26 -8.29 6.31
C ALA A 604 -40.41 -9.44 6.88
N LEU A 605 -39.09 -9.44 6.62
CA LEU A 605 -38.18 -10.50 7.06
C LEU A 605 -37.40 -10.16 8.33
N MET A 606 -36.97 -8.91 8.48
CA MET A 606 -36.05 -8.45 9.53
C MET A 606 -36.75 -7.68 10.66
N GLY A 607 -38.01 -7.29 10.47
CA GLY A 607 -38.88 -6.70 11.49
C GLY A 607 -38.76 -5.20 11.72
N ALA A 608 -37.61 -4.58 11.48
CA ALA A 608 -37.42 -3.13 11.59
C ALA A 608 -36.38 -2.62 10.57
N LEU A 609 -36.52 -1.35 10.17
CA LEU A 609 -35.54 -0.69 9.30
C LEU A 609 -34.24 -0.39 10.07
N PRO A 610 -33.08 -0.51 9.41
CA PRO A 610 -31.80 -0.15 9.99
C PRO A 610 -31.61 1.38 10.09
N ASP A 611 -32.26 2.13 9.19
CA ASP A 611 -32.26 3.60 9.13
C ASP A 611 -33.67 4.09 8.78
N ASP A 612 -34.14 5.15 9.46
CA ASP A 612 -35.47 5.74 9.28
C ASP A 612 -35.45 7.18 8.75
N SER A 613 -34.30 7.64 8.24
CA SER A 613 -34.10 8.99 7.68
C SER A 613 -34.96 9.23 6.43
N PHE A 614 -35.20 8.18 5.65
CA PHE A 614 -36.11 8.18 4.50
C PHE A 614 -37.09 7.01 4.63
N LEU A 615 -38.39 7.29 4.54
CA LEU A 615 -39.45 6.30 4.73
C LEU A 615 -40.33 6.17 3.49
N GLY A 616 -40.49 4.93 3.01
CA GLY A 616 -41.45 4.58 1.98
C GLY A 616 -41.31 3.11 1.58
N ASP A 617 -42.43 2.40 1.50
CA ASP A 617 -42.47 0.95 1.25
C ASP A 617 -41.69 0.52 -0.01
N GLU A 618 -41.74 1.34 -1.06
CA GLU A 618 -41.08 1.11 -2.37
C GLU A 618 -39.68 1.73 -2.47
N LEU A 619 -39.17 2.39 -1.42
CA LEU A 619 -37.80 2.88 -1.39
C LEU A 619 -36.82 1.73 -1.14
N PRO A 620 -35.58 1.80 -1.63
CA PRO A 620 -34.57 0.84 -1.25
C PRO A 620 -34.29 0.91 0.25
N VAL A 621 -34.00 -0.24 0.86
CA VAL A 621 -33.40 -0.26 2.20
C VAL A 621 -31.97 0.29 2.12
N LEU A 622 -31.60 1.09 3.11
CA LEU A 622 -30.30 1.77 3.19
C LEU A 622 -29.83 1.84 4.65
N GLY A 623 -28.56 2.21 4.89
CA GLY A 623 -28.03 2.34 6.25
C GLY A 623 -27.78 1.02 6.97
N LEU A 624 -27.73 -0.08 6.22
CA LEU A 624 -27.36 -1.41 6.72
C LEU A 624 -25.86 -1.67 6.62
N THR A 625 -25.37 -2.44 7.59
CA THR A 625 -24.02 -3.01 7.55
C THR A 625 -23.95 -4.18 6.56
N TRP A 626 -22.73 -4.54 6.14
CA TRP A 626 -22.51 -5.73 5.33
C TRP A 626 -22.97 -7.02 6.04
N TYR A 627 -22.79 -7.08 7.36
CA TYR A 627 -23.23 -8.21 8.19
C TYR A 627 -24.76 -8.37 8.21
N GLU A 628 -25.50 -7.27 8.25
CA GLU A 628 -26.95 -7.31 8.15
C GLU A 628 -27.42 -7.69 6.74
N ALA A 629 -26.68 -7.27 5.70
CA ALA A 629 -26.98 -7.63 4.33
C ALA A 629 -26.88 -9.15 4.09
N VAL A 630 -25.82 -9.79 4.59
CA VAL A 630 -25.69 -11.27 4.50
C VAL A 630 -26.69 -12.01 5.39
N ALA A 631 -27.07 -11.43 6.53
CA ALA A 631 -28.13 -11.99 7.38
C ALA A 631 -29.50 -11.94 6.67
N TYR A 632 -29.81 -10.85 5.97
CA TYR A 632 -31.01 -10.72 5.14
C TYR A 632 -31.03 -11.78 4.04
N CYS A 633 -29.92 -11.98 3.32
CA CYS A 633 -29.79 -13.03 2.30
C CYS A 633 -30.14 -14.43 2.86
N ASN A 634 -29.65 -14.76 4.06
CA ASN A 634 -30.00 -16.02 4.72
C ASN A 634 -31.48 -16.08 5.14
N ALA A 635 -32.05 -14.99 5.66
CA ALA A 635 -33.45 -14.92 6.03
C ALA A 635 -34.37 -15.14 4.82
N LEU A 636 -34.09 -14.46 3.71
CA LEU A 636 -34.80 -14.62 2.44
C LEU A 636 -34.63 -16.05 1.89
N SER A 637 -33.43 -16.64 2.01
CA SER A 637 -33.22 -18.05 1.62
C SER A 637 -34.13 -19.00 2.38
N LEU A 638 -34.28 -18.82 3.69
CA LEU A 638 -35.14 -19.67 4.50
C LEU A 638 -36.63 -19.47 4.19
N ASP A 639 -37.06 -18.23 3.94
CA ASP A 639 -38.44 -17.91 3.54
C ASP A 639 -38.82 -18.58 2.21
N ASP A 640 -37.88 -18.60 1.26
CA ASP A 640 -38.03 -19.27 -0.04
C ASP A 640 -37.78 -20.79 0.00
N GLY A 641 -37.45 -21.36 1.17
CA GLY A 641 -37.16 -22.79 1.32
C GLY A 641 -35.86 -23.26 0.67
N LEU A 642 -34.89 -22.35 0.48
CA LEU A 642 -33.57 -22.60 -0.08
C LEU A 642 -32.52 -22.85 1.01
N ALA A 643 -31.41 -23.50 0.64
CA ALA A 643 -30.27 -23.67 1.54
C ALA A 643 -29.54 -22.32 1.74
N PRO A 644 -29.37 -21.82 2.98
CA PRO A 644 -28.66 -20.55 3.22
C PRO A 644 -27.24 -20.55 2.67
N ALA A 645 -26.83 -19.43 2.06
CA ALA A 645 -25.50 -19.28 1.48
C ALA A 645 -24.42 -19.07 2.53
N TYR A 646 -24.75 -18.50 3.69
CA TYR A 646 -23.75 -18.09 4.68
C TYR A 646 -23.88 -18.85 6.00
N ALA A 647 -22.74 -19.26 6.56
CA ALA A 647 -22.61 -19.58 7.98
C ALA A 647 -22.07 -18.34 8.71
N ILE A 648 -22.81 -17.86 9.71
CA ILE A 648 -22.53 -16.60 10.42
C ILE A 648 -22.25 -16.91 11.90
N ASP A 649 -21.07 -16.52 12.39
CA ASP A 649 -20.69 -16.57 13.80
C ASP A 649 -20.08 -15.22 14.21
N GLY A 650 -20.92 -14.34 14.78
CA GLY A 650 -20.54 -12.96 15.04
C GLY A 650 -20.15 -12.24 13.74
N THR A 651 -18.90 -11.77 13.68
CA THR A 651 -18.31 -11.10 12.49
C THR A 651 -17.60 -12.07 11.54
N ALA A 652 -17.50 -13.35 11.89
CA ALA A 652 -16.97 -14.39 11.01
C ALA A 652 -18.08 -14.92 10.11
N VAL A 653 -17.95 -14.71 8.80
CA VAL A 653 -18.93 -15.14 7.79
C VAL A 653 -18.24 -16.03 6.76
N ALA A 654 -18.71 -17.27 6.64
CA ALA A 654 -18.23 -18.22 5.65
C ALA A 654 -19.29 -18.46 4.58
N TRP A 655 -18.89 -18.40 3.30
CA TRP A 655 -19.78 -18.65 2.16
C TRP A 655 -19.72 -20.12 1.71
N ASN A 656 -20.87 -20.80 1.77
CA ASN A 656 -21.07 -22.08 1.11
C ASN A 656 -21.42 -21.87 -0.37
N ARG A 657 -20.43 -22.07 -1.25
CA ARG A 657 -20.58 -21.89 -2.70
C ARG A 657 -21.46 -22.94 -3.39
N GLU A 658 -21.84 -24.00 -2.69
CA GLU A 658 -22.75 -25.04 -3.21
C GLU A 658 -24.22 -24.81 -2.80
N ALA A 659 -24.49 -23.77 -1.99
CA ALA A 659 -25.83 -23.48 -1.50
C ALA A 659 -26.69 -22.79 -2.58
N SER A 660 -27.95 -23.22 -2.70
CA SER A 660 -28.92 -22.68 -3.67
C SER A 660 -29.56 -21.34 -3.25
N GLY A 661 -29.27 -20.86 -2.04
CA GLY A 661 -29.89 -19.68 -1.44
C GLY A 661 -29.41 -18.36 -2.00
N TRP A 662 -30.10 -17.31 -1.55
CA TRP A 662 -29.76 -15.93 -1.83
C TRP A 662 -28.48 -15.51 -1.12
N ARG A 663 -27.74 -14.63 -1.79
CA ARG A 663 -26.44 -14.09 -1.37
C ARG A 663 -26.22 -12.71 -1.96
N LEU A 664 -25.21 -12.01 -1.47
CA LEU A 664 -24.68 -10.84 -2.16
C LEU A 664 -23.97 -11.28 -3.46
N PRO A 665 -24.01 -10.44 -4.51
CA PRO A 665 -23.19 -10.67 -5.69
C PRO A 665 -21.72 -10.54 -5.33
N THR A 666 -20.86 -11.32 -6.00
CA THR A 666 -19.45 -10.95 -6.08
C THR A 666 -19.30 -9.65 -6.85
N GLU A 667 -18.19 -8.95 -6.65
CA GLU A 667 -17.90 -7.72 -7.37
C GLU A 667 -17.91 -7.95 -8.90
N THR A 668 -17.34 -9.07 -9.34
CA THR A 668 -17.35 -9.50 -10.73
C THR A 668 -18.76 -9.74 -11.24
N GLU A 669 -19.57 -10.49 -10.51
CA GLU A 669 -20.97 -10.71 -10.90
C GLU A 669 -21.76 -9.40 -10.96
N TRP A 670 -21.57 -8.51 -9.97
CA TRP A 670 -22.24 -7.22 -9.93
C TRP A 670 -21.94 -6.39 -11.16
N GLU A 671 -20.66 -6.27 -11.55
CA GLU A 671 -20.28 -5.48 -12.72
C GLU A 671 -20.81 -6.10 -14.02
N TRP A 672 -20.76 -7.43 -14.16
CA TRP A 672 -21.36 -8.12 -15.30
C TRP A 672 -22.86 -7.86 -15.41
N LEU A 673 -23.57 -7.96 -14.28
CA LEU A 673 -24.99 -7.68 -14.16
C LEU A 673 -25.30 -6.23 -14.52
N CYS A 674 -24.56 -5.27 -13.97
CA CYS A 674 -24.72 -3.84 -14.23
C CYS A 674 -24.54 -3.52 -15.73
N ARG A 675 -23.47 -4.05 -16.35
CA ARG A 675 -23.16 -3.84 -17.77
C ARG A 675 -24.25 -4.36 -18.70
N GLY A 676 -24.86 -5.49 -18.37
CA GLY A 676 -25.88 -6.11 -19.23
C GLY A 676 -25.42 -6.29 -20.68
N GLY A 677 -24.15 -6.66 -20.89
CA GLY A 677 -23.53 -6.80 -22.21
C GLY A 677 -22.93 -5.52 -22.81
N SER A 678 -23.07 -4.37 -22.16
CA SER A 678 -22.41 -3.12 -22.57
C SER A 678 -20.92 -3.09 -22.16
N ALA A 679 -20.09 -2.50 -23.02
CA ALA A 679 -18.68 -2.24 -22.74
C ALA A 679 -18.39 -0.79 -22.31
N THR A 680 -19.44 0.03 -22.10
CA THR A 680 -19.31 1.45 -21.78
C THR A 680 -19.53 1.74 -20.29
N ALA A 681 -19.26 2.99 -19.88
CA ALA A 681 -19.45 3.49 -18.53
C ALA A 681 -20.85 3.22 -17.95
N PHE A 682 -21.91 3.42 -18.74
CA PHE A 682 -23.28 3.06 -18.39
C PHE A 682 -23.80 1.95 -19.33
N SER A 683 -24.81 1.20 -18.89
CA SER A 683 -25.45 0.15 -19.70
C SER A 683 -26.09 0.68 -20.98
N ASN A 684 -26.41 1.98 -21.04
CA ASN A 684 -26.99 2.65 -22.21
C ASN A 684 -25.99 3.52 -23.01
N GLY A 685 -24.71 3.59 -22.63
CA GLY A 685 -23.69 4.32 -23.37
C GLY A 685 -22.53 4.86 -22.53
N PRO A 686 -21.56 5.56 -23.15
CA PRO A 686 -20.44 6.16 -22.42
C PRO A 686 -20.89 7.33 -21.54
N ILE A 687 -20.12 7.66 -20.52
CA ILE A 687 -20.31 8.89 -19.75
C ILE A 687 -19.95 10.12 -20.61
N THR A 688 -20.61 11.24 -20.36
CA THR A 688 -20.41 12.52 -21.06
C THR A 688 -20.13 13.69 -20.14
N ASP A 689 -20.52 13.60 -18.87
CA ASP A 689 -20.19 14.56 -17.82
C ASP A 689 -19.91 13.80 -16.52
N GLU A 690 -18.90 14.23 -15.75
CA GLU A 690 -18.53 13.59 -14.49
C GLU A 690 -19.40 14.01 -13.31
N ALA A 691 -20.07 15.16 -13.39
CA ALA A 691 -20.78 15.83 -12.31
C ALA A 691 -22.27 15.46 -12.27
N CYS A 692 -23.15 16.45 -12.06
CA CYS A 692 -24.59 16.25 -11.82
C CYS A 692 -25.46 16.52 -13.06
N GLU A 693 -24.94 16.34 -14.28
CA GLU A 693 -25.62 16.78 -15.51
C GLU A 693 -25.46 15.77 -16.69
N ASP A 694 -25.30 14.47 -16.41
CA ASP A 694 -25.13 13.47 -17.47
C ASP A 694 -26.49 13.01 -18.07
N PRO A 695 -26.78 13.31 -19.35
CA PRO A 695 -28.06 13.01 -19.98
C PRO A 695 -28.30 11.52 -20.26
N ARG A 696 -27.27 10.67 -20.21
CA ARG A 696 -27.44 9.21 -20.35
C ARG A 696 -27.78 8.60 -19.01
N LEU A 697 -27.11 9.05 -17.94
CA LEU A 697 -27.41 8.60 -16.59
C LEU A 697 -28.84 9.00 -16.18
N ASP A 698 -29.31 10.17 -16.60
CA ASP A 698 -30.70 10.64 -16.38
C ASP A 698 -31.78 9.62 -16.79
N LEU A 699 -31.47 8.70 -17.72
CA LEU A 699 -32.41 7.71 -18.26
C LEU A 699 -32.41 6.37 -17.50
N VAL A 700 -31.35 6.07 -16.75
CA VAL A 700 -31.09 4.73 -16.18
C VAL A 700 -30.66 4.73 -14.71
N GLY A 701 -30.45 5.90 -14.11
CA GLY A 701 -29.92 6.01 -12.75
C GLY A 701 -30.41 7.25 -12.00
N TRP A 702 -30.68 7.08 -10.71
CA TRP A 702 -30.95 8.19 -9.80
C TRP A 702 -29.65 8.65 -9.14
N TYR A 703 -29.20 9.86 -9.46
CA TYR A 703 -27.94 10.44 -8.96
C TYR A 703 -28.15 11.93 -8.62
N CYS A 704 -27.10 12.65 -8.24
CA CYS A 704 -27.24 14.04 -7.80
C CYS A 704 -27.97 14.96 -8.80
N GLY A 705 -27.93 14.66 -10.11
CA GLY A 705 -28.57 15.45 -11.16
C GLY A 705 -30.09 15.37 -11.23
N ASN A 706 -30.69 14.22 -10.88
CA ASN A 706 -32.12 13.97 -11.08
C ASN A 706 -32.85 13.43 -9.83
N SER A 707 -32.13 12.99 -8.79
CA SER A 707 -32.72 12.41 -7.59
C SER A 707 -33.39 13.44 -6.68
N GLY A 708 -33.07 14.73 -6.81
CA GLY A 708 -33.50 15.74 -5.84
C GLY A 708 -32.90 15.55 -4.44
N ASN A 709 -31.73 14.92 -4.35
CA ASN A 709 -30.96 14.68 -3.13
C ASN A 709 -31.70 13.79 -2.10
N GLN A 710 -32.32 12.72 -2.60
CA GLN A 710 -33.00 11.70 -1.79
C GLN A 710 -33.17 10.39 -2.61
N PRO A 711 -33.26 9.22 -1.95
CA PRO A 711 -33.57 7.96 -2.63
C PRO A 711 -34.95 8.01 -3.31
N ARG A 712 -35.10 7.20 -4.34
CA ARG A 712 -36.33 7.08 -5.14
C ARG A 712 -36.89 5.67 -5.06
N ALA A 713 -38.17 5.55 -5.41
CA ALA A 713 -38.80 4.24 -5.49
C ALA A 713 -38.06 3.40 -6.53
N VAL A 714 -37.82 2.14 -6.20
CA VAL A 714 -37.12 1.19 -7.08
C VAL A 714 -37.87 1.03 -8.41
N GLY A 715 -37.13 0.70 -9.47
CA GLY A 715 -37.70 0.44 -10.79
C GLY A 715 -38.21 1.67 -11.54
N GLY A 716 -37.89 2.87 -11.08
CA GLY A 716 -38.42 4.13 -11.62
C GLY A 716 -37.86 4.57 -12.99
N LEU A 717 -36.73 4.00 -13.42
CA LEU A 717 -36.01 4.35 -14.65
C LEU A 717 -35.78 3.13 -15.56
N GLY A 718 -35.07 3.35 -16.68
CA GLY A 718 -34.85 2.32 -17.70
C GLY A 718 -33.98 1.15 -17.20
N ALA A 719 -34.42 -0.07 -17.48
CA ALA A 719 -33.65 -1.28 -17.20
C ALA A 719 -32.52 -1.49 -18.22
N ASN A 720 -31.46 -2.19 -17.82
CA ASN A 720 -30.43 -2.67 -18.73
C ASN A 720 -30.92 -3.88 -19.57
N ALA A 721 -30.07 -4.43 -20.44
CA ALA A 721 -30.46 -5.53 -21.33
C ALA A 721 -30.77 -6.87 -20.62
N LEU A 722 -30.40 -7.00 -19.34
CA LEU A 722 -30.75 -8.14 -18.49
C LEU A 722 -32.06 -7.90 -17.70
N GLY A 723 -32.67 -6.72 -17.84
CA GLY A 723 -33.90 -6.35 -17.13
C GLY A 723 -33.67 -5.84 -15.70
N LEU A 724 -32.44 -5.45 -15.36
CA LEU A 724 -32.13 -4.88 -14.04
C LEU A 724 -32.29 -3.35 -14.05
N GLN A 725 -32.91 -2.82 -13.00
CA GLN A 725 -33.10 -1.39 -12.77
C GLN A 725 -32.22 -0.91 -11.61
N ASP A 726 -31.96 0.39 -11.57
CA ASP A 726 -31.21 1.07 -10.51
C ASP A 726 -29.74 0.64 -10.36
N VAL A 727 -29.20 -0.17 -11.27
CA VAL A 727 -27.77 -0.57 -11.29
C VAL A 727 -26.77 0.58 -11.58
N HIS A 728 -27.26 1.80 -11.75
CA HIS A 728 -26.49 3.03 -11.99
C HIS A 728 -26.96 4.19 -11.08
N GLY A 729 -27.25 3.94 -9.80
CA GLY A 729 -27.58 4.99 -8.84
C GLY A 729 -28.61 4.50 -7.84
N ASN A 730 -29.45 5.41 -7.35
CA ASN A 730 -30.39 5.22 -6.25
C ASN A 730 -29.68 4.89 -4.94
N VAL A 731 -29.30 3.65 -4.69
CA VAL A 731 -28.36 3.32 -3.61
C VAL A 731 -27.20 2.48 -4.14
N MET A 732 -26.07 2.67 -3.50
CA MET A 732 -24.93 1.82 -3.72
C MET A 732 -25.23 0.41 -3.16
N GLU A 733 -24.69 -0.64 -3.76
CA GLU A 733 -25.01 -2.02 -3.41
C GLU A 733 -23.80 -2.76 -2.81
N TRP A 734 -23.97 -3.34 -1.62
CA TRP A 734 -22.95 -4.20 -1.00
C TRP A 734 -22.62 -5.41 -1.89
N CYS A 735 -21.32 -5.67 -2.08
CA CYS A 735 -20.81 -6.89 -2.70
C CYS A 735 -20.22 -7.85 -1.65
N TRP A 736 -20.06 -9.12 -2.02
CA TRP A 736 -19.40 -10.12 -1.16
C TRP A 736 -17.92 -9.79 -0.87
N ASP A 737 -17.23 -9.27 -1.89
CA ASP A 737 -15.77 -9.20 -1.98
C ASP A 737 -15.17 -8.27 -0.92
N TRP A 738 -14.01 -8.69 -0.40
CA TRP A 738 -13.07 -7.76 0.21
C TRP A 738 -12.41 -6.91 -0.88
N TYR A 739 -12.17 -5.64 -0.61
CA TYR A 739 -11.52 -4.75 -1.55
C TYR A 739 -10.01 -5.00 -1.61
N ALA A 740 -9.53 -5.17 -2.84
CA ALA A 740 -8.12 -5.26 -3.20
C ALA A 740 -7.95 -4.88 -4.68
N GLY A 741 -6.71 -4.91 -5.15
CA GLY A 741 -6.40 -4.75 -6.56
C GLY A 741 -6.92 -5.93 -7.35
N TYR A 742 -7.18 -5.68 -8.63
CA TYR A 742 -7.52 -6.78 -9.51
C TYR A 742 -6.28 -7.65 -9.73
N PRO A 743 -6.40 -8.98 -9.52
CA PRO A 743 -5.27 -9.87 -9.71
C PRO A 743 -4.80 -9.83 -11.16
N SER A 744 -3.49 -9.88 -11.37
CA SER A 744 -2.91 -9.96 -12.71
C SER A 744 -3.20 -11.31 -13.39
N ALA A 745 -3.44 -12.35 -12.59
CA ALA A 745 -3.79 -13.68 -13.06
C ALA A 745 -5.31 -13.79 -13.31
N VAL A 746 -5.67 -14.40 -14.43
CA VAL A 746 -7.07 -14.69 -14.76
C VAL A 746 -7.57 -15.81 -13.85
N GLY A 747 -8.77 -15.64 -13.28
CA GLY A 747 -9.42 -16.61 -12.41
C GLY A 747 -10.84 -16.95 -12.86
N LEU A 748 -11.37 -18.07 -12.34
CA LEU A 748 -12.77 -18.46 -12.48
C LEU A 748 -13.57 -17.99 -11.27
N ASP A 749 -14.75 -17.44 -11.53
CA ASP A 749 -15.69 -16.91 -10.53
C ASP A 749 -14.98 -16.11 -9.41
N PRO A 750 -14.24 -15.03 -9.77
CA PRO A 750 -13.50 -14.24 -8.79
C PRO A 750 -14.44 -13.73 -7.69
N SER A 751 -13.95 -13.71 -6.45
CA SER A 751 -14.72 -13.28 -5.28
C SER A 751 -13.90 -12.48 -4.28
N GLY A 752 -12.91 -11.76 -4.81
CA GLY A 752 -11.96 -10.99 -4.03
C GLY A 752 -10.99 -11.86 -3.24
N PRO A 753 -10.09 -11.24 -2.45
CA PRO A 753 -9.18 -11.94 -1.57
C PRO A 753 -9.93 -12.62 -0.41
N ALA A 754 -9.29 -13.62 0.21
CA ALA A 754 -9.88 -14.40 1.30
C ALA A 754 -10.18 -13.58 2.56
N SER A 755 -9.44 -12.49 2.77
CA SER A 755 -9.59 -11.56 3.89
C SER A 755 -9.30 -10.14 3.44
N GLY A 756 -9.80 -9.16 4.19
CA GLY A 756 -9.54 -7.74 3.98
C GLY A 756 -10.20 -6.91 5.07
N PHE A 757 -10.14 -5.59 4.91
CA PHE A 757 -10.67 -4.63 5.89
C PHE A 757 -11.89 -3.87 5.39
N LEU A 758 -11.95 -3.63 4.08
CA LEU A 758 -13.03 -2.89 3.44
C LEU A 758 -13.77 -3.83 2.50
N LYS A 759 -15.09 -3.81 2.55
CA LYS A 759 -15.95 -4.53 1.61
C LYS A 759 -16.24 -3.64 0.41
N VAL A 760 -16.34 -4.28 -0.76
CA VAL A 760 -16.66 -3.57 -2.00
C VAL A 760 -18.12 -3.13 -1.99
N ILE A 761 -18.37 -1.92 -2.48
CA ILE A 761 -19.69 -1.36 -2.75
C ILE A 761 -19.68 -0.80 -4.18
N ARG A 762 -20.78 -0.98 -4.92
CA ARG A 762 -20.87 -0.59 -6.34
C ARG A 762 -22.12 0.23 -6.67
N GLY A 763 -22.11 0.92 -7.81
CA GLY A 763 -23.32 1.41 -8.49
C GLY A 763 -23.64 2.90 -8.39
N GLY A 764 -23.02 3.64 -7.47
CA GLY A 764 -23.40 5.03 -7.22
C GLY A 764 -24.68 5.13 -6.40
N SER A 765 -25.08 6.34 -6.02
CA SER A 765 -26.33 6.57 -5.27
C SER A 765 -26.97 7.91 -5.63
N TRP A 766 -28.12 8.18 -5.00
CA TRP A 766 -28.92 9.39 -5.19
C TRP A 766 -28.18 10.71 -5.01
N PHE A 767 -27.06 10.81 -4.27
CA PHE A 767 -26.27 12.06 -4.17
C PHE A 767 -24.90 11.99 -4.83
N HIS A 768 -24.51 10.84 -5.37
CA HIS A 768 -23.22 10.70 -6.02
C HIS A 768 -23.19 11.40 -7.38
N LEU A 769 -21.98 11.78 -7.79
CA LEU A 769 -21.69 12.32 -9.11
C LEU A 769 -21.81 11.22 -10.17
N ALA A 770 -22.02 11.61 -11.43
CA ALA A 770 -22.16 10.66 -12.53
C ALA A 770 -20.95 9.73 -12.69
N LYS A 771 -19.73 10.19 -12.37
CA LYS A 771 -18.53 9.35 -12.42
C LYS A 771 -18.57 8.16 -11.45
N ASN A 772 -19.27 8.27 -10.31
CA ASN A 772 -19.37 7.20 -9.31
C ASN A 772 -20.47 6.18 -9.66
N CYS A 773 -21.37 6.51 -10.60
CA CYS A 773 -22.44 5.60 -11.06
C CYS A 773 -22.03 4.74 -12.26
N ARG A 774 -20.77 4.79 -12.69
CA ARG A 774 -20.26 3.98 -13.81
C ARG A 774 -20.19 2.51 -13.40
N ALA A 775 -20.33 1.61 -14.37
CA ALA A 775 -20.26 0.16 -14.15
C ALA A 775 -18.93 -0.29 -13.54
N ALA A 776 -17.82 0.39 -13.88
CA ALA A 776 -16.48 0.09 -13.39
C ALA A 776 -16.10 0.84 -12.10
N ALA A 777 -16.89 1.83 -11.67
CA ALA A 777 -16.58 2.60 -10.47
C ALA A 777 -16.67 1.69 -9.23
N ARG A 778 -15.65 1.77 -8.38
CA ARG A 778 -15.52 0.96 -7.17
C ARG A 778 -15.50 1.89 -5.98
N GLU A 779 -16.26 1.55 -4.95
CA GLU A 779 -16.20 2.20 -3.66
C GLU A 779 -16.10 1.14 -2.58
N THR A 780 -15.75 1.57 -1.37
CA THR A 780 -15.47 0.65 -0.28
C THR A 780 -15.93 1.22 1.05
N ALA A 781 -16.25 0.33 1.98
CA ALA A 781 -16.42 0.72 3.38
C ALA A 781 -16.13 -0.45 4.31
N PRO A 782 -15.78 -0.18 5.58
CA PRO A 782 -15.71 -1.21 6.61
C PRO A 782 -17.03 -1.99 6.70
N PRO A 783 -17.00 -3.31 6.95
CA PRO A 783 -18.21 -4.16 6.92
C PRO A 783 -19.24 -3.82 8.00
N ASP A 784 -18.84 -3.11 9.06
CA ASP A 784 -19.69 -2.63 10.15
C ASP A 784 -20.19 -1.19 9.96
N SER A 785 -19.82 -0.53 8.87
CA SER A 785 -20.27 0.83 8.56
C SER A 785 -21.74 0.88 8.16
N ARG A 786 -22.41 1.96 8.58
CA ARG A 786 -23.78 2.30 8.19
C ARG A 786 -23.74 3.59 7.40
N LEU A 787 -24.07 3.49 6.12
CA LEU A 787 -24.07 4.62 5.18
C LEU A 787 -25.49 4.80 4.64
N ASP A 788 -26.03 6.02 4.73
CA ASP A 788 -27.40 6.40 4.38
C ASP A 788 -27.69 6.39 2.86
N PHE A 789 -26.81 5.72 2.12
CA PHE A 789 -26.83 5.58 0.68
C PHE A 789 -26.38 4.21 0.18
N VAL A 790 -26.11 3.28 1.10
CA VAL A 790 -25.73 1.90 0.76
C VAL A 790 -26.87 0.97 1.14
N GLY A 791 -27.36 0.25 0.15
CA GLY A 791 -28.37 -0.80 0.18
C GLY A 791 -27.79 -2.16 -0.21
N LEU A 792 -28.65 -3.00 -0.80
CA LEU A 792 -28.27 -4.31 -1.34
C LEU A 792 -29.20 -4.77 -2.47
N ARG A 793 -28.63 -5.61 -3.34
CA ARG A 793 -29.34 -6.50 -4.26
C ARG A 793 -28.93 -7.93 -3.99
N VAL A 794 -29.89 -8.85 -4.06
CA VAL A 794 -29.63 -10.27 -3.86
C VAL A 794 -29.48 -11.00 -5.18
N VAL A 795 -28.57 -11.98 -5.20
CA VAL A 795 -28.41 -12.93 -6.30
C VAL A 795 -28.46 -14.36 -5.78
N ARG A 796 -28.68 -15.33 -6.66
CA ARG A 796 -28.51 -16.76 -6.38
C ARG A 796 -28.00 -17.49 -7.62
N THR A 797 -27.47 -18.69 -7.41
CA THR A 797 -27.03 -19.56 -8.50
C THR A 797 -28.00 -20.73 -8.66
N ASP A 798 -28.38 -21.06 -9.89
CA ASP A 798 -29.19 -22.24 -10.19
C ASP A 798 -28.28 -23.39 -10.62
N PHE A 799 -28.19 -24.43 -9.78
CA PHE A 799 -27.38 -25.61 -10.03
C PHE A 799 -28.09 -26.67 -10.89
N GLY A 800 -29.34 -26.44 -11.31
CA GLY A 800 -30.07 -27.33 -12.21
C GLY A 800 -30.54 -28.67 -11.60
N ASN A 801 -30.73 -28.72 -10.28
CA ASN A 801 -31.22 -29.91 -9.55
C ASN A 801 -32.75 -30.01 -9.46
#